data_AF-A0A366LZW3-F1
#
_entry.id   AF-A0A366LZW3-F1
#
_cell.length_a   1.000
_cell.length_b   1.000
_cell.length_c   1.000
_cell.angle_alpha   90.00
_cell.angle_beta   90.00
_cell.angle_gamma   90.00
#
_symmetry.space_group_name_H-M   'P 1'
#
loop_
_entity.id
_entity.type
_entity.pdbx_description
1 polymer ?
#
loop_
_entity_poly.entity_id
_entity_poly.type
_entity_poly.pdbx_seq_one_letter_code
_entity_poly.pdbx_strand_id
1 'polypeptide(L)'
;MPNTFHEESILRVLAVVPARGGSAGVPLKNLAKVGGTPLVARAVRACVRAGLIDEVVVSTDHAGIADVAREAGAQVVERPADLAGATASSESAVLHALDERAAAGEPEPEIVVLVQCTSAFIDPAHLDAAIGKVAAGEADAVFSGLATHEFLWSTGGAGINHDPAVRPRRQDREAQYRETGAFYVMRTAGLREHGHRFFGTVAVQPVEPGHAIEVDGPADLELVRALAPFVDVPEPLDVDAVITDFDGVHTDDRAYVDQDGRETVAVSRSDGMGIALLRRAGVKILVMSTEHNPVVAARAGKLGLPVLQGLADKRTVLRDWLAIEGLDPARVAYVGNDVNDLGAMGEVGWPVAVPDAHPQVRAAARIVLTRAGGAGAVRELCDRVLAARPQPGATLDAVPAAASVRARSASEVLIGDITVGADRPVYMIGEIGINHNGDIDIARRLIDVAADAGCQAVKFQKRTPEICVPLEQRDQIRQTPWGEMTYMEYKLRTEFGADEYTQIAKYCEERGLQWFASPWDVPSVEFLESMNVVTHKVASACVTDLELLRALAATGKPIILSTGMSTLPEIDRAVEVVGTSRLILMHSTSTYPLPPEEANLRTIVTLRERYGVPVGYSGHERGLQISLAAVTLGAVAVERHITLDRTMWGSDHAASLEPVGLEHLVRDIRIIETALGDGVKRVFPGEEAPKARLRRVTV
;
A
#
# COMPACT_ATOMS: atom_id res chain seq x y z
N MET A 1 9.42 -35.85 -42.33
CA MET A 1 8.14 -35.15 -42.10
C MET A 1 8.47 -33.92 -41.29
N PRO A 2 8.18 -32.70 -41.77
CA PRO A 2 8.45 -31.50 -41.00
C PRO A 2 7.40 -31.40 -39.89
N ASN A 3 7.89 -31.14 -38.68
CA ASN A 3 7.08 -30.96 -37.48
C ASN A 3 6.40 -29.59 -37.60
N THR A 4 5.10 -29.58 -37.88
CA THR A 4 4.27 -28.37 -37.84
C THR A 4 4.16 -27.93 -36.38
N PHE A 5 4.82 -26.82 -36.05
CA PHE A 5 4.46 -26.04 -34.87
C PHE A 5 2.99 -25.64 -35.04
N HIS A 6 2.11 -26.14 -34.17
CA HIS A 6 0.80 -25.55 -34.01
C HIS A 6 1.02 -24.12 -33.50
N GLU A 7 0.65 -23.12 -34.30
CA GLU A 7 0.37 -21.78 -33.78
C GLU A 7 -0.70 -21.96 -32.71
N GLU A 8 -0.35 -21.75 -31.44
CA GLU A 8 -1.34 -21.52 -30.40
C GLU A 8 -2.14 -20.30 -30.84
N SER A 9 -3.42 -20.47 -31.16
CA SER A 9 -4.27 -19.34 -31.52
C SER A 9 -4.39 -18.45 -30.28
N ILE A 10 -3.88 -17.23 -30.39
CA ILE A 10 -3.99 -16.22 -29.34
C ILE A 10 -5.46 -15.83 -29.30
N LEU A 11 -6.14 -16.15 -28.20
CA LEU A 11 -7.53 -15.74 -27.96
C LEU A 11 -7.63 -14.21 -28.06
N ARG A 12 -8.49 -13.71 -28.94
CA ARG A 12 -8.78 -12.29 -29.13
C ARG A 12 -10.04 -11.86 -28.39
N VAL A 13 -9.94 -10.73 -27.72
CA VAL A 13 -11.00 -10.14 -26.92
C VAL A 13 -11.27 -8.70 -27.37
N LEU A 14 -12.50 -8.46 -27.80
CA LEU A 14 -12.96 -7.13 -28.24
C LEU A 14 -13.93 -6.54 -27.22
N ALA A 15 -13.63 -5.34 -26.72
CA ALA A 15 -14.60 -4.56 -25.96
C ALA A 15 -15.38 -3.61 -26.88
N VAL A 16 -16.70 -3.67 -26.82
CA VAL A 16 -17.60 -2.74 -27.51
C VAL A 16 -18.36 -1.91 -26.49
N VAL A 17 -18.27 -0.58 -26.63
CA VAL A 17 -18.92 0.42 -25.79
C VAL A 17 -20.01 1.13 -26.60
N PRO A 18 -21.29 0.77 -26.43
CA PRO A 18 -22.39 1.47 -27.08
C PRO A 18 -22.65 2.84 -26.43
N ALA A 19 -22.44 3.94 -27.15
CA ALA A 19 -22.67 5.29 -26.62
C ALA A 19 -23.45 6.18 -27.60
N ARG A 20 -24.79 6.24 -27.48
CA ARG A 20 -25.63 7.11 -28.34
C ARG A 20 -25.70 8.56 -27.85
N GLY A 21 -25.88 9.52 -28.75
CA GLY A 21 -26.11 10.93 -28.41
C GLY A 21 -27.48 11.18 -27.77
N GLY A 22 -28.52 10.49 -28.28
CA GLY A 22 -29.90 10.60 -27.80
C GLY A 22 -30.16 9.87 -26.48
N SER A 23 -29.87 10.51 -25.35
CA SER A 23 -30.19 9.97 -24.01
C SER A 23 -31.49 10.58 -23.47
N ALA A 24 -32.45 9.73 -23.09
CA ALA A 24 -33.79 10.16 -22.67
C ALA A 24 -33.84 10.82 -21.27
N GLY A 25 -32.98 10.38 -20.33
CA GLY A 25 -32.96 10.91 -18.96
C GLY A 25 -32.02 12.10 -18.76
N VAL A 26 -30.83 12.07 -19.35
CA VAL A 26 -29.83 13.15 -19.28
C VAL A 26 -29.34 13.46 -20.70
N PRO A 27 -29.58 14.66 -21.25
CA PRO A 27 -29.10 15.03 -22.58
C PRO A 27 -27.58 14.86 -22.69
N LEU A 28 -27.10 14.20 -23.76
CA LEU A 28 -25.68 13.91 -23.98
C LEU A 28 -25.00 13.28 -22.75
N LYS A 29 -25.72 12.40 -22.02
CA LYS A 29 -25.25 11.72 -20.80
C LYS A 29 -23.82 11.19 -20.92
N ASN A 30 -23.49 10.57 -22.05
CA ASN A 30 -22.18 9.96 -22.28
C ASN A 30 -21.02 10.97 -22.30
N LEU A 31 -21.30 12.27 -22.51
CA LEU A 31 -20.36 13.38 -22.40
C LEU A 31 -20.37 14.05 -21.01
N ALA A 32 -21.31 13.69 -20.14
CA ALA A 32 -21.36 14.24 -18.78
C ALA A 32 -20.11 13.81 -18.00
N LYS A 33 -19.50 14.79 -17.32
CA LYS A 33 -18.26 14.57 -16.56
C LYS A 33 -18.55 14.06 -15.14
N VAL A 34 -17.79 13.05 -14.73
CA VAL A 34 -17.70 12.49 -13.38
C VAL A 34 -16.21 12.47 -13.01
N GLY A 35 -15.83 13.15 -11.92
CA GLY A 35 -14.41 13.35 -11.57
C GLY A 35 -13.62 14.08 -12.68
N GLY A 36 -14.25 14.99 -13.41
CA GLY A 36 -13.64 15.72 -14.53
C GLY A 36 -13.57 14.95 -15.86
N THR A 37 -13.85 13.65 -15.87
CA THR A 37 -13.78 12.79 -17.07
C THR A 37 -15.17 12.45 -17.62
N PRO A 38 -15.45 12.58 -18.93
CA PRO A 38 -16.71 12.15 -19.53
C PRO A 38 -17.01 10.65 -19.31
N LEU A 39 -18.29 10.29 -19.12
CA LEU A 39 -18.70 8.89 -18.89
C LEU A 39 -18.19 7.91 -19.97
N VAL A 40 -18.25 8.28 -21.26
CA VAL A 40 -17.71 7.43 -22.35
C VAL A 40 -16.20 7.23 -22.22
N ALA A 41 -15.45 8.28 -21.89
CA ALA A 41 -14.00 8.18 -21.70
C ALA A 41 -13.65 7.32 -20.48
N ARG A 42 -14.49 7.34 -19.43
CA ARG A 42 -14.30 6.49 -18.24
C ARG A 42 -14.45 5.01 -18.60
N ALA A 43 -15.48 4.65 -19.36
CA ALA A 43 -15.68 3.27 -19.83
C ALA A 43 -14.53 2.82 -20.74
N VAL A 44 -14.13 3.65 -21.71
CA VAL A 44 -12.99 3.33 -22.60
C VAL A 44 -11.70 3.12 -21.81
N ARG A 45 -11.37 4.02 -20.88
CA ARG A 45 -10.18 3.88 -20.03
C ARG A 45 -10.22 2.64 -19.13
N ALA A 46 -11.41 2.22 -18.68
CA ALA A 46 -11.54 0.96 -17.94
C ALA A 46 -11.20 -0.24 -18.84
N CYS A 47 -11.70 -0.26 -20.08
CA CYS A 47 -11.37 -1.32 -21.04
C CYS A 47 -9.90 -1.34 -21.43
N VAL A 48 -9.31 -0.17 -21.73
CA VAL A 48 -7.89 -0.05 -22.13
C VAL A 48 -6.92 -0.50 -21.03
N ARG A 49 -7.31 -0.39 -19.75
CA ARG A 49 -6.50 -0.83 -18.61
C ARG A 49 -6.70 -2.30 -18.24
N ALA A 50 -7.70 -2.97 -18.81
CA ALA A 50 -7.90 -4.39 -18.56
C ALA A 50 -6.81 -5.17 -19.31
N GLY A 51 -6.15 -6.10 -18.63
CA GLY A 51 -5.01 -6.82 -19.17
C GLY A 51 -5.36 -7.82 -20.27
N LEU A 52 -6.63 -8.25 -20.36
CA LEU A 52 -7.10 -9.25 -21.32
C LEU A 52 -7.92 -8.68 -22.48
N ILE A 53 -8.07 -7.36 -22.59
CA ILE A 53 -8.80 -6.72 -23.71
C ILE A 53 -7.78 -6.25 -24.76
N ASP A 54 -7.85 -6.80 -25.97
CA ASP A 54 -6.93 -6.44 -27.05
C ASP A 54 -7.32 -5.14 -27.74
N GLU A 55 -8.63 -4.93 -27.92
CA GLU A 55 -9.16 -3.80 -28.69
C GLU A 55 -10.43 -3.23 -28.06
N VAL A 56 -10.59 -1.91 -28.17
CA VAL A 56 -11.75 -1.17 -27.67
C VAL A 56 -12.40 -0.38 -28.79
N VAL A 57 -13.69 -0.62 -29.00
CA VAL A 57 -14.51 0.06 -30.01
C VAL A 57 -15.66 0.78 -29.33
N VAL A 58 -15.83 2.06 -29.66
CA VAL A 58 -17.01 2.84 -29.30
C VAL A 58 -17.94 2.90 -30.51
N SER A 59 -19.16 2.38 -30.37
CA SER A 59 -20.21 2.54 -31.37
C SER A 59 -21.04 3.79 -31.02
N THR A 60 -21.04 4.81 -31.89
CA THR A 60 -21.76 6.07 -31.62
C THR A 60 -22.27 6.75 -32.89
N ASP A 61 -23.39 7.46 -32.76
CA ASP A 61 -24.01 8.33 -33.77
C ASP A 61 -23.63 9.81 -33.59
N HIS A 62 -22.79 10.14 -32.61
CA HIS A 62 -22.52 11.52 -32.21
C HIS A 62 -21.04 11.88 -32.31
N ALA A 63 -20.71 12.87 -33.13
CA ALA A 63 -19.34 13.30 -33.40
C ALA A 63 -18.55 13.65 -32.12
N GLY A 64 -19.14 14.41 -31.19
CA GLY A 64 -18.46 14.74 -29.93
C GLY A 64 -18.20 13.54 -29.01
N ILE A 65 -18.99 12.47 -29.10
CA ILE A 65 -18.74 11.21 -28.36
C ILE A 65 -17.59 10.47 -29.04
N ALA A 66 -17.58 10.45 -30.38
CA ALA A 66 -16.50 9.85 -31.16
C ALA A 66 -15.15 10.52 -30.86
N ASP A 67 -15.09 11.85 -30.77
CA ASP A 67 -13.84 12.57 -30.50
C ASP A 67 -13.28 12.22 -29.11
N VAL A 68 -14.13 12.27 -28.08
CA VAL A 68 -13.77 11.89 -26.71
C VAL A 68 -13.37 10.41 -26.62
N ALA A 69 -14.02 9.53 -27.38
CA ALA A 69 -13.68 8.11 -27.43
C ALA A 69 -12.28 7.87 -28.02
N ARG A 70 -11.93 8.56 -29.12
CA ARG A 70 -10.61 8.48 -29.75
C ARG A 70 -9.53 9.02 -28.83
N GLU A 71 -9.77 10.16 -28.19
CA GLU A 71 -8.85 10.74 -27.19
C GLU A 71 -8.62 9.79 -26.00
N ALA A 72 -9.63 8.99 -25.65
CA ALA A 72 -9.53 8.00 -24.57
C ALA A 72 -8.85 6.68 -25.00
N GLY A 73 -8.56 6.48 -26.30
CA GLY A 73 -7.86 5.31 -26.82
C GLY A 73 -8.73 4.26 -27.52
N ALA A 74 -10.00 4.55 -27.83
CA ALA A 74 -10.87 3.64 -28.56
C ALA A 74 -10.88 3.93 -30.07
N GLN A 75 -11.10 2.87 -30.86
CA GLN A 75 -11.58 3.00 -32.23
C GLN A 75 -13.06 3.39 -32.23
N VAL A 76 -13.54 4.01 -33.30
CA VAL A 76 -14.94 4.43 -33.42
C VAL A 76 -15.59 3.77 -34.61
N VAL A 77 -16.74 3.14 -34.36
CA VAL A 77 -17.68 2.69 -35.39
C VAL A 77 -18.85 3.65 -35.41
N GLU A 78 -19.08 4.29 -36.57
CA GLU A 78 -20.24 5.16 -36.76
C GLU A 78 -21.51 4.32 -36.73
N ARG A 79 -22.44 4.69 -35.85
CA ARG A 79 -23.68 3.94 -35.68
C ARG A 79 -24.75 4.49 -36.63
N PRO A 80 -25.41 3.65 -37.44
CA PRO A 80 -26.47 4.07 -38.33
C PRO A 80 -27.72 4.49 -37.53
N ALA A 81 -28.52 5.37 -38.12
CA ALA A 81 -29.63 6.04 -37.45
C ALA A 81 -30.73 5.08 -36.92
N ASP A 82 -30.94 3.96 -37.61
CA ASP A 82 -31.88 2.90 -37.23
C ASP A 82 -31.44 2.15 -35.95
N LEU A 83 -30.14 2.09 -35.67
CA LEU A 83 -29.55 1.51 -34.45
C LEU A 83 -29.27 2.56 -33.36
N ALA A 84 -29.54 3.84 -33.62
CA ALA A 84 -29.36 4.94 -32.67
C ALA A 84 -30.65 5.33 -31.92
N GLY A 85 -31.80 4.78 -32.32
CA GLY A 85 -33.11 5.08 -31.74
C GLY A 85 -33.33 4.56 -30.30
N ALA A 86 -34.41 5.01 -29.67
CA ALA A 86 -34.78 4.63 -28.30
C ALA A 86 -35.07 3.13 -28.14
N THR A 87 -35.46 2.45 -29.22
CA THR A 87 -35.82 1.02 -29.28
C THR A 87 -34.66 0.12 -29.66
N ALA A 88 -33.49 0.68 -30.03
CA ALA A 88 -32.33 -0.12 -30.38
C ALA A 88 -31.72 -0.76 -29.12
N SER A 89 -31.36 -2.04 -29.21
CA SER A 89 -30.75 -2.77 -28.10
C SER A 89 -29.24 -2.48 -28.04
N SER A 90 -28.63 -2.78 -26.89
CA SER A 90 -27.16 -2.69 -26.80
C SER A 90 -26.51 -3.76 -27.67
N GLU A 91 -27.13 -4.92 -27.76
CA GLU A 91 -26.71 -6.07 -28.56
C GLU A 91 -26.69 -5.76 -30.05
N SER A 92 -27.68 -5.02 -30.58
CA SER A 92 -27.67 -4.63 -32.00
C SER A 92 -26.49 -3.69 -32.32
N ALA A 93 -26.06 -2.85 -31.38
CA ALA A 93 -24.88 -2.02 -31.56
C ALA A 93 -23.58 -2.82 -31.52
N VAL A 94 -23.52 -3.88 -30.70
CA VAL A 94 -22.37 -4.79 -30.62
C VAL A 94 -22.25 -5.61 -31.91
N LEU A 95 -23.35 -6.21 -32.36
CA LEU A 95 -23.39 -6.99 -33.60
C LEU A 95 -23.00 -6.13 -34.81
N HIS A 96 -23.53 -4.91 -34.90
CA HIS A 96 -23.12 -3.95 -35.94
C HIS A 96 -21.62 -3.65 -35.91
N ALA A 97 -21.03 -3.44 -34.73
CA ALA A 97 -19.59 -3.19 -34.61
C ALA A 97 -18.74 -4.39 -35.05
N LEU A 98 -19.20 -5.61 -34.76
CA LEU A 98 -18.55 -6.85 -35.23
C LEU A 98 -18.66 -6.98 -36.76
N ASP A 99 -19.82 -6.67 -37.34
CA ASP A 99 -20.05 -6.75 -38.79
C ASP A 99 -19.22 -5.72 -39.57
N GLU A 100 -19.11 -4.49 -39.09
CA GLU A 100 -18.27 -3.44 -39.72
C GLU A 100 -16.78 -3.83 -39.70
N ARG A 101 -16.31 -4.43 -38.60
CA ARG A 101 -14.93 -4.93 -38.50
C ARG A 101 -14.67 -6.11 -39.43
N ALA A 102 -15.61 -7.04 -39.51
CA ALA A 102 -15.53 -8.14 -40.47
C ALA A 102 -15.49 -7.62 -41.91
N ALA A 103 -16.28 -6.59 -42.24
CA ALA A 103 -16.26 -5.92 -43.54
C ALA A 103 -14.92 -5.20 -43.83
N ALA A 104 -14.26 -4.69 -42.79
CA ALA A 104 -12.91 -4.12 -42.86
C ALA A 104 -11.79 -5.18 -42.98
N GLY A 105 -12.13 -6.47 -42.96
CA GLY A 105 -11.18 -7.58 -43.07
C GLY A 105 -10.46 -7.93 -41.76
N GLU A 106 -10.97 -7.46 -40.62
CA GLU A 106 -10.43 -7.79 -39.31
C GLU A 106 -10.92 -9.18 -38.86
N PRO A 107 -10.09 -9.96 -38.16
CA PRO A 107 -10.48 -11.28 -37.69
C PRO A 107 -11.54 -11.18 -36.58
N GLU A 108 -12.46 -12.14 -36.57
CA GLU A 108 -13.52 -12.23 -35.56
C GLU A 108 -12.90 -12.54 -34.18
N PRO A 109 -13.21 -11.76 -33.13
CA PRO A 109 -12.73 -12.03 -31.79
C PRO A 109 -13.43 -13.27 -31.22
N GLU A 110 -12.73 -14.12 -30.47
CA GLU A 110 -13.38 -15.26 -29.77
C GLU A 110 -14.33 -14.80 -28.65
N ILE A 111 -13.99 -13.68 -27.99
CA ILE A 111 -14.75 -13.11 -26.88
C ILE A 111 -15.10 -11.65 -27.18
N VAL A 112 -16.35 -11.28 -26.92
CA VAL A 112 -16.83 -9.90 -27.00
C VAL A 112 -17.31 -9.43 -25.64
N VAL A 113 -16.91 -8.22 -25.25
CA VAL A 113 -17.29 -7.56 -24.00
C VAL A 113 -18.17 -6.36 -24.32
N LEU A 114 -19.45 -6.44 -23.95
CA LEU A 114 -20.36 -5.30 -23.97
C LEU A 114 -20.15 -4.48 -22.70
N VAL A 115 -19.74 -3.23 -22.82
CA VAL A 115 -19.52 -2.31 -21.68
C VAL A 115 -20.44 -1.10 -21.79
N GLN A 116 -21.19 -0.78 -20.73
CA GLN A 116 -22.11 0.36 -20.75
C GLN A 116 -21.50 1.58 -20.04
N CYS A 117 -21.48 2.71 -20.73
CA CYS A 117 -20.99 3.98 -20.18
C CYS A 117 -21.94 4.62 -19.13
N THR A 118 -23.12 4.02 -18.90
CA THR A 118 -24.02 4.44 -17.81
C THR A 118 -23.50 4.02 -16.43
N SER A 119 -22.62 3.03 -16.37
CA SER A 119 -21.91 2.65 -15.14
C SER A 119 -20.66 3.50 -14.99
N ALA A 120 -20.66 4.43 -14.04
CA ALA A 120 -19.60 5.45 -13.92
C ALA A 120 -18.27 4.89 -13.41
N PHE A 121 -18.31 3.74 -12.71
CA PHE A 121 -17.16 3.13 -12.04
C PHE A 121 -17.04 1.67 -12.47
N ILE A 122 -16.10 1.40 -13.37
CA ILE A 122 -15.82 0.05 -13.89
C ILE A 122 -14.37 -0.29 -13.53
N ASP A 123 -14.20 -1.38 -12.79
CA ASP A 123 -12.88 -1.90 -12.43
C ASP A 123 -12.33 -2.80 -13.55
N PRO A 124 -11.14 -2.50 -14.10
CA PRO A 124 -10.47 -3.36 -15.07
C PRO A 124 -10.28 -4.80 -14.56
N ALA A 125 -10.02 -5.00 -13.27
CA ALA A 125 -9.80 -6.35 -12.71
C ALA A 125 -11.08 -7.21 -12.78
N HIS A 126 -12.26 -6.61 -12.68
CA HIS A 126 -13.53 -7.32 -12.83
C HIS A 126 -13.82 -7.71 -14.29
N LEU A 127 -13.39 -6.87 -15.24
CA LEU A 127 -13.42 -7.23 -16.67
C LEU A 127 -12.53 -8.45 -16.93
N ASP A 128 -11.28 -8.41 -16.47
CA ASP A 128 -10.32 -9.52 -16.64
C ASP A 128 -10.81 -10.82 -15.99
N ALA A 129 -11.35 -10.74 -14.77
CA ALA A 129 -11.91 -11.92 -14.10
C ALA A 129 -13.09 -12.54 -14.86
N ALA A 130 -13.96 -11.72 -15.46
CA ALA A 130 -15.07 -12.19 -16.25
C ALA A 130 -14.63 -12.75 -17.62
N ILE A 131 -13.65 -12.12 -18.27
CA ILE A 131 -13.01 -12.63 -19.49
C ILE A 131 -12.36 -13.99 -19.23
N GLY A 132 -11.61 -14.12 -18.13
CA GLY A 132 -10.96 -15.36 -17.73
C GLY A 132 -11.94 -16.54 -17.60
N LYS A 133 -13.13 -16.32 -17.03
CA LYS A 133 -14.18 -17.37 -16.92
C LYS A 133 -14.68 -17.84 -18.29
N VAL A 134 -14.90 -16.92 -19.23
CA VAL A 134 -15.34 -17.29 -20.59
C VAL A 134 -14.21 -17.97 -21.37
N ALA A 135 -12.98 -17.45 -21.25
CA ALA A 135 -11.79 -18.02 -21.89
C ALA A 135 -11.47 -19.44 -21.38
N ALA A 136 -11.63 -19.68 -20.07
CA ALA A 136 -11.47 -21.01 -19.46
C ALA A 136 -12.63 -21.98 -19.76
N GLY A 137 -13.71 -21.50 -20.40
CA GLY A 137 -14.90 -22.30 -20.70
C GLY A 137 -15.78 -22.62 -19.49
N GLU A 138 -15.65 -21.86 -18.40
CA GLU A 138 -16.50 -21.99 -17.21
C GLU A 138 -17.92 -21.47 -17.45
N ALA A 139 -18.08 -20.51 -18.36
CA ALA A 139 -19.35 -19.92 -18.76
C ALA A 139 -19.32 -19.47 -20.23
N ASP A 140 -20.49 -19.40 -20.86
CA ASP A 140 -20.66 -18.85 -22.21
C ASP A 140 -20.96 -17.36 -22.18
N ALA A 141 -21.57 -16.90 -21.08
CA ALA A 141 -21.83 -15.50 -20.80
C ALA A 141 -21.61 -15.18 -19.31
N VAL A 142 -20.94 -14.07 -19.02
CA VAL A 142 -20.68 -13.58 -17.65
C VAL A 142 -21.13 -12.13 -17.55
N PHE A 143 -21.91 -11.79 -16.52
CA PHE A 143 -22.37 -10.42 -16.30
C PHE A 143 -21.95 -9.89 -14.93
N SER A 144 -21.75 -8.57 -14.85
CA SER A 144 -21.50 -7.85 -13.60
C SER A 144 -22.73 -7.85 -12.67
N GLY A 145 -22.56 -8.32 -11.43
CA GLY A 145 -23.67 -8.46 -10.48
C GLY A 145 -23.32 -8.09 -9.04
N LEU A 146 -24.20 -7.36 -8.37
CA LEU A 146 -24.09 -7.01 -6.95
C LEU A 146 -24.85 -8.03 -6.10
N ALA A 147 -24.17 -8.64 -5.14
CA ALA A 147 -24.82 -9.51 -4.16
C ALA A 147 -25.81 -8.72 -3.29
N THR A 148 -27.08 -9.13 -3.28
CA THR A 148 -28.19 -8.50 -2.57
C THR A 148 -28.95 -9.51 -1.72
N HIS A 149 -29.49 -9.02 -0.61
CA HIS A 149 -30.41 -9.75 0.28
C HIS A 149 -31.72 -8.97 0.44
N GLU A 150 -31.99 -8.04 -0.48
CA GLU A 150 -33.19 -7.21 -0.46
C GLU A 150 -34.44 -8.07 -0.65
N PHE A 151 -35.57 -7.53 -0.18
CA PHE A 151 -36.88 -8.12 -0.39
C PHE A 151 -37.54 -7.38 -1.53
N LEU A 152 -37.69 -8.05 -2.67
CA LEU A 152 -38.33 -7.49 -3.85
C LEU A 152 -39.85 -7.73 -3.74
N TRP A 153 -40.63 -6.69 -4.02
CA TRP A 153 -42.09 -6.74 -3.95
C TRP A 153 -42.70 -6.34 -5.29
N SER A 154 -43.75 -7.02 -5.71
CA SER A 154 -44.57 -6.58 -6.83
C SER A 154 -45.45 -5.39 -6.41
N THR A 155 -45.96 -4.65 -7.37
CA THR A 155 -46.93 -3.55 -7.13
C THR A 155 -48.22 -4.05 -6.45
N GLY A 156 -48.56 -5.34 -6.63
CA GLY A 156 -49.68 -6.00 -5.96
C GLY A 156 -49.39 -6.46 -4.52
N GLY A 157 -48.21 -6.16 -3.97
CA GLY A 157 -47.85 -6.52 -2.60
C GLY A 157 -47.46 -7.99 -2.40
N ALA A 158 -47.10 -8.70 -3.48
CA ALA A 158 -46.53 -10.05 -3.38
C ALA A 158 -45.00 -9.99 -3.33
N GLY A 159 -44.39 -10.81 -2.49
CA GLY A 159 -42.94 -10.99 -2.46
C GLY A 159 -42.47 -11.72 -3.72
N ILE A 160 -41.48 -11.16 -4.42
CA ILE A 160 -40.92 -11.75 -5.65
C ILE A 160 -39.90 -12.84 -5.30
N ASN A 161 -39.04 -12.58 -4.31
CA ASN A 161 -37.94 -13.45 -3.91
C ASN A 161 -38.05 -13.97 -2.47
N HIS A 162 -39.25 -13.87 -1.89
CA HIS A 162 -39.56 -14.28 -0.53
C HIS A 162 -41.06 -14.52 -0.37
N ASP A 163 -41.42 -15.31 0.63
CA ASP A 163 -42.81 -15.45 1.08
C ASP A 163 -43.17 -14.27 2.00
N PRO A 164 -44.19 -13.45 1.70
CA PRO A 164 -44.64 -12.38 2.58
C PRO A 164 -45.05 -12.84 3.99
N ALA A 165 -45.50 -14.09 4.12
CA ALA A 165 -45.93 -14.65 5.40
C ALA A 165 -44.75 -15.02 6.32
N VAL A 166 -43.54 -15.19 5.76
CA VAL A 166 -42.35 -15.57 6.51
C VAL A 166 -41.19 -14.70 6.10
N ARG A 167 -40.74 -13.81 6.98
CA ARG A 167 -39.57 -12.95 6.73
C ARG A 167 -38.28 -13.60 7.24
N PRO A 168 -37.50 -14.32 6.41
CA PRO A 168 -36.24 -14.94 6.83
C PRO A 168 -35.20 -13.88 7.21
N ARG A 169 -34.33 -14.19 8.18
CA ARG A 169 -33.20 -13.32 8.54
C ARG A 169 -32.15 -13.36 7.44
N ARG A 170 -31.38 -12.28 7.30
CA ARG A 170 -30.32 -12.17 6.27
C ARG A 170 -29.37 -13.37 6.25
N GLN A 171 -28.91 -13.82 7.42
CA GLN A 171 -27.99 -14.95 7.58
C GLN A 171 -28.55 -16.32 7.16
N ASP A 172 -29.87 -16.43 7.00
CA ASP A 172 -30.56 -17.67 6.64
C ASP A 172 -30.93 -17.70 5.14
N ARG A 173 -30.52 -16.69 4.36
CA ARG A 173 -30.79 -16.59 2.92
C ARG A 173 -29.49 -16.70 2.13
N GLU A 174 -29.54 -17.43 1.02
CA GLU A 174 -28.51 -17.34 0.00
C GLU A 174 -28.54 -15.96 -0.65
N ALA A 175 -27.35 -15.45 -0.99
CA ALA A 175 -27.23 -14.18 -1.69
C ALA A 175 -27.80 -14.30 -3.11
N GLN A 176 -28.66 -13.35 -3.47
CA GLN A 176 -29.11 -13.17 -4.86
C GLN A 176 -28.26 -12.09 -5.52
N TYR A 177 -28.28 -12.00 -6.84
CA TYR A 177 -27.48 -11.02 -7.57
C TYR A 177 -28.37 -10.08 -8.37
N ARG A 178 -28.13 -8.78 -8.21
CA ARG A 178 -28.72 -7.72 -9.03
C ARG A 178 -27.72 -7.35 -10.12
N GLU A 179 -28.10 -7.45 -11.38
CA GLU A 179 -27.34 -6.93 -12.53
C GLU A 179 -26.98 -5.46 -12.30
N THR A 180 -25.74 -5.07 -12.60
CA THR A 180 -25.25 -3.69 -12.36
C THR A 180 -25.09 -2.87 -13.62
N GLY A 181 -25.45 -3.40 -14.79
CA GLY A 181 -25.37 -2.65 -16.03
C GLY A 181 -23.95 -2.27 -16.46
N ALA A 182 -22.89 -2.84 -15.86
CA ALA A 182 -21.52 -2.38 -16.10
C ALA A 182 -20.91 -3.05 -17.32
N PHE A 183 -20.89 -4.38 -17.32
CA PHE A 183 -20.37 -5.17 -18.43
C PHE A 183 -21.00 -6.57 -18.55
N TYR A 184 -20.87 -7.13 -19.75
CA TYR A 184 -21.24 -8.49 -20.14
C TYR A 184 -20.15 -9.07 -21.04
N VAL A 185 -19.53 -10.17 -20.62
CA VAL A 185 -18.51 -10.91 -21.37
C VAL A 185 -19.18 -12.12 -22.00
N MET A 186 -19.00 -12.33 -23.29
CA MET A 186 -19.72 -13.35 -24.05
C MET A 186 -18.80 -14.02 -25.05
N ARG A 187 -19.00 -15.32 -25.32
CA ARG A 187 -18.47 -15.91 -26.55
C ARG A 187 -19.11 -15.24 -27.77
N THR A 188 -18.30 -14.75 -28.69
CA THR A 188 -18.79 -14.02 -29.87
C THR A 188 -19.70 -14.88 -30.74
N ALA A 189 -19.35 -16.16 -30.94
CA ALA A 189 -20.18 -17.10 -31.69
C ALA A 189 -21.58 -17.27 -31.06
N GLY A 190 -21.65 -17.35 -29.73
CA GLY A 190 -22.93 -17.48 -29.03
C GLY A 190 -23.81 -16.23 -29.14
N LEU A 191 -23.20 -15.04 -29.06
CA LEU A 191 -23.92 -13.78 -29.29
C LEU A 191 -24.47 -13.69 -30.72
N ARG A 192 -23.68 -14.10 -31.73
CA ARG A 192 -24.13 -14.11 -33.13
C ARG A 192 -25.28 -15.09 -33.37
N GLU A 193 -25.23 -16.27 -32.76
CA GLU A 193 -26.29 -17.29 -32.90
C GLU A 193 -27.60 -16.87 -32.24
N HIS A 194 -27.53 -16.34 -31.01
CA HIS A 194 -28.72 -16.10 -30.18
C HIS A 194 -29.26 -14.66 -30.27
N GLY A 195 -28.41 -13.69 -30.62
CA GLY A 195 -28.80 -12.28 -30.73
C GLY A 195 -29.10 -11.58 -29.39
N HIS A 196 -28.84 -12.23 -28.25
CA HIS A 196 -28.98 -11.65 -26.91
C HIS A 196 -27.82 -12.08 -26.00
N ARG A 197 -27.62 -11.38 -24.87
CA ARG A 197 -26.44 -11.53 -23.99
C ARG A 197 -26.48 -12.67 -22.97
N PHE A 198 -27.60 -13.38 -22.87
CA PHE A 198 -27.78 -14.48 -21.91
C PHE A 198 -28.08 -15.78 -22.64
N PHE A 199 -27.05 -16.60 -22.88
CA PHE A 199 -27.17 -17.90 -23.54
C PHE A 199 -26.20 -18.89 -22.91
N GLY A 200 -26.39 -20.18 -23.20
CA GLY A 200 -25.55 -21.25 -22.67
C GLY A 200 -25.47 -21.23 -21.15
N THR A 201 -24.26 -21.41 -20.62
CA THR A 201 -23.99 -21.29 -19.19
C THR A 201 -23.77 -19.82 -18.82
N VAL A 202 -24.65 -19.28 -17.99
CA VAL A 202 -24.56 -17.89 -17.50
C VAL A 202 -23.97 -17.87 -16.10
N ALA A 203 -22.91 -17.07 -15.89
CA ALA A 203 -22.31 -16.85 -14.58
C ALA A 203 -22.31 -15.37 -14.18
N VAL A 204 -22.18 -15.12 -12.87
CA VAL A 204 -22.07 -13.78 -12.31
C VAL A 204 -20.61 -13.47 -12.02
N GLN A 205 -20.17 -12.25 -12.33
CA GLN A 205 -18.97 -11.64 -11.77
C GLN A 205 -19.40 -10.69 -10.64
N PRO A 206 -19.19 -11.07 -9.36
CA PRO A 206 -19.52 -10.21 -8.23
C PRO A 206 -18.72 -8.91 -8.30
N VAL A 207 -19.39 -7.78 -8.09
CA VAL A 207 -18.76 -6.44 -7.98
C VAL A 207 -19.13 -5.77 -6.66
N GLU A 208 -18.28 -4.83 -6.22
CA GLU A 208 -18.49 -4.08 -4.99
C GLU A 208 -19.62 -3.04 -5.14
N PRO A 209 -20.27 -2.63 -4.03
CA PRO A 209 -21.33 -1.61 -4.08
C PRO A 209 -20.94 -0.30 -4.78
N GLY A 210 -19.67 0.13 -4.68
CA GLY A 210 -19.17 1.34 -5.34
C GLY A 210 -19.15 1.25 -6.87
N HIS A 211 -19.08 0.04 -7.43
CA HIS A 211 -19.07 -0.22 -8.87
C HIS A 211 -20.46 -0.55 -9.44
N ALA A 212 -21.50 -0.56 -8.60
CA ALA A 212 -22.86 -0.99 -8.94
C ALA A 212 -23.85 0.16 -9.17
N ILE A 213 -23.35 1.37 -9.48
CA ILE A 213 -24.16 2.59 -9.60
C ILE A 213 -24.31 2.96 -11.07
N GLU A 214 -25.54 2.88 -11.57
CA GLU A 214 -25.92 3.26 -12.92
C GLU A 214 -26.45 4.69 -12.95
N VAL A 215 -26.09 5.43 -13.99
CA VAL A 215 -26.59 6.78 -14.24
C VAL A 215 -27.76 6.71 -15.20
N ASP A 216 -28.99 6.77 -14.68
CA ASP A 216 -30.20 6.81 -15.50
C ASP A 216 -30.80 8.20 -15.59
N GLY A 217 -30.78 8.94 -14.48
CA GLY A 217 -31.28 10.30 -14.36
C GLY A 217 -30.28 11.30 -13.78
N PRO A 218 -30.70 12.57 -13.63
CA PRO A 218 -29.87 13.63 -13.05
C PRO A 218 -29.42 13.35 -11.61
N ALA A 219 -30.27 12.73 -10.78
CA ALA A 219 -29.94 12.42 -9.39
C ALA A 219 -28.81 11.38 -9.28
N ASP A 220 -28.82 10.36 -10.15
CA ASP A 220 -27.75 9.37 -10.21
C ASP A 220 -26.43 10.01 -10.64
N LEU A 221 -26.49 10.96 -11.60
CA LEU A 221 -25.34 11.71 -12.05
C LEU A 221 -24.71 12.55 -10.93
N GLU A 222 -25.54 13.17 -10.08
CA GLU A 222 -25.06 13.88 -8.89
C GLU A 222 -24.43 12.93 -7.87
N LEU A 223 -25.04 11.76 -7.63
CA LEU A 223 -24.50 10.74 -6.73
C LEU A 223 -23.13 10.26 -7.19
N VAL A 224 -22.97 9.86 -8.46
CA VAL A 224 -21.66 9.40 -8.96
C VAL A 224 -20.63 10.53 -8.96
N ARG A 225 -21.01 11.79 -9.17
CA ARG A 225 -20.09 12.93 -9.02
C ARG A 225 -19.60 13.11 -7.60
N ALA A 226 -20.48 12.94 -6.61
CA ALA A 226 -20.13 13.01 -5.20
C ALA A 226 -19.22 11.85 -4.77
N LEU A 227 -19.41 10.67 -5.36
CA LEU A 227 -18.63 9.47 -5.07
C LEU A 227 -17.29 9.41 -5.81
N ALA A 228 -17.16 10.11 -6.94
CA ALA A 228 -15.95 10.07 -7.77
C ALA A 228 -14.64 10.27 -6.99
N PRO A 229 -14.51 11.23 -6.05
CA PRO A 229 -13.27 11.40 -5.27
C PRO A 229 -12.91 10.23 -4.35
N PHE A 230 -13.86 9.33 -4.07
CA PHE A 230 -13.68 8.19 -3.18
C PHE A 230 -13.56 6.86 -3.93
N VAL A 231 -14.10 6.79 -5.16
CA VAL A 231 -14.12 5.58 -5.99
C VAL A 231 -13.03 5.64 -7.07
N ASP A 232 -12.75 6.82 -7.62
CA ASP A 232 -11.63 6.99 -8.55
C ASP A 232 -10.32 6.92 -7.79
N VAL A 233 -9.56 5.85 -8.02
CA VAL A 233 -8.13 5.85 -7.67
C VAL A 233 -7.45 6.81 -8.66
N PRO A 234 -6.94 7.99 -8.22
CA PRO A 234 -6.27 8.91 -9.12
C PRO A 234 -5.10 8.21 -9.80
N GLU A 235 -4.89 8.46 -11.10
CA GLU A 235 -3.74 7.89 -11.82
C GLU A 235 -2.46 8.20 -11.05
N PRO A 236 -1.70 7.18 -10.63
CA PRO A 236 -0.47 7.39 -9.92
C PRO A 236 0.60 8.02 -10.85
N LEU A 237 1.30 9.08 -10.39
CA LEU A 237 2.43 9.69 -11.10
C LEU A 237 3.78 9.14 -10.59
N ASP A 238 4.38 8.15 -11.25
CA ASP A 238 5.70 7.63 -10.86
C ASP A 238 6.83 8.53 -11.38
N VAL A 239 7.20 9.52 -10.56
CA VAL A 239 8.22 10.52 -10.88
C VAL A 239 9.21 10.71 -9.73
N ASP A 240 10.48 10.87 -10.06
CA ASP A 240 11.60 11.10 -9.13
C ASP A 240 11.80 12.56 -8.76
N ALA A 241 11.23 13.47 -9.55
CA ALA A 241 11.17 14.87 -9.20
C ALA A 241 9.86 15.55 -9.59
N VAL A 242 9.52 16.57 -8.81
CA VAL A 242 8.40 17.48 -9.04
C VAL A 242 8.93 18.90 -9.14
N ILE A 243 8.72 19.54 -10.28
CA ILE A 243 8.99 20.95 -10.48
C ILE A 243 7.65 21.67 -10.57
N THR A 244 7.53 22.80 -9.89
CA THR A 244 6.33 23.62 -9.94
C THR A 244 6.70 25.04 -10.34
N ASP A 245 5.93 25.63 -11.23
CA ASP A 245 5.79 27.09 -11.22
C ASP A 245 5.20 27.55 -9.88
N PHE A 246 5.36 28.83 -9.54
CA PHE A 246 4.77 29.39 -8.32
C PHE A 246 3.40 30.02 -8.56
N ASP A 247 3.30 30.89 -9.56
CA ASP A 247 2.14 31.73 -9.79
C ASP A 247 1.05 30.93 -10.53
N GLY A 248 -0.20 31.02 -10.08
CA GLY A 248 -1.28 30.17 -10.59
C GLY A 248 -1.13 28.66 -10.33
N VAL A 249 -0.08 28.22 -9.62
CA VAL A 249 0.09 26.83 -9.14
C VAL A 249 0.03 26.77 -7.61
N HIS A 250 0.95 27.45 -6.92
CA HIS A 250 0.90 27.60 -5.46
C HIS A 250 -0.07 28.72 -5.03
N THR A 251 -0.33 29.68 -5.93
CA THR A 251 -1.27 30.78 -5.76
C THR A 251 -2.50 30.61 -6.66
N ASP A 252 -3.58 31.32 -6.39
CA ASP A 252 -4.80 31.38 -7.21
C ASP A 252 -4.69 32.42 -8.35
N ASP A 253 -3.46 32.74 -8.75
CA ASP A 253 -3.12 33.73 -9.78
C ASP A 253 -3.62 35.16 -9.47
N ARG A 254 -3.86 35.45 -8.18
CA ARG A 254 -4.27 36.76 -7.69
C ARG A 254 -3.24 37.37 -6.75
N ALA A 255 -2.99 38.66 -6.96
CA ALA A 255 -2.20 39.50 -6.09
C ALA A 255 -3.05 40.64 -5.52
N TYR A 256 -2.89 40.91 -4.21
CA TYR A 256 -3.47 42.06 -3.54
C TYR A 256 -2.39 43.13 -3.42
N VAL A 257 -2.63 44.27 -4.08
CA VAL A 257 -1.71 45.42 -4.06
C VAL A 257 -2.31 46.53 -3.21
N ASP A 258 -1.59 46.98 -2.19
CA ASP A 258 -2.02 48.12 -1.36
C ASP A 258 -1.70 49.47 -2.02
N GLN A 259 -2.19 50.57 -1.42
CA GLN A 259 -1.97 51.93 -1.92
C GLN A 259 -0.48 52.36 -1.95
N ASP A 260 0.39 51.67 -1.21
CA ASP A 260 1.83 51.92 -1.17
C ASP A 260 2.58 51.05 -2.21
N GLY A 261 1.86 50.22 -2.97
CA GLY A 261 2.42 49.31 -3.96
C GLY A 261 2.97 48.01 -3.36
N ARG A 262 2.63 47.66 -2.10
CA ARG A 262 3.01 46.36 -1.54
C ARG A 262 2.08 45.28 -2.03
N GLU A 263 2.68 44.20 -2.52
CA GLU A 263 1.97 43.04 -3.03
C GLU A 263 1.89 41.92 -1.98
N THR A 264 0.75 41.24 -1.91
CA THR A 264 0.56 40.00 -1.15
C THR A 264 -0.21 38.99 -1.97
N VAL A 265 0.13 37.71 -1.82
CA VAL A 265 -0.53 36.59 -2.52
C VAL A 265 -1.08 35.57 -1.52
N ALA A 266 -2.10 34.82 -1.91
CA ALA A 266 -2.66 33.73 -1.12
C ALA A 266 -2.07 32.39 -1.56
N VAL A 267 -1.76 31.51 -0.59
CA VAL A 267 -1.27 30.15 -0.86
C VAL A 267 -2.02 29.13 0.01
N SER A 268 -2.18 27.91 -0.50
CA SER A 268 -2.82 26.84 0.25
C SER A 268 -1.92 26.32 1.39
N ARG A 269 -2.49 26.10 2.57
CA ARG A 269 -1.79 25.39 3.66
C ARG A 269 -1.73 23.89 3.40
N SER A 270 -2.71 23.33 2.71
CA SER A 270 -2.81 21.90 2.41
C SER A 270 -1.65 21.39 1.56
N ASP A 271 -1.12 22.24 0.67
CA ASP A 271 0.04 21.96 -0.17
C ASP A 271 1.29 21.66 0.66
N GLY A 272 1.46 22.35 1.79
CA GLY A 272 2.64 22.17 2.63
C GLY A 272 2.77 20.76 3.21
N MET A 273 1.65 20.10 3.52
CA MET A 273 1.67 18.71 3.99
C MET A 273 2.05 17.74 2.86
N GLY A 274 1.49 17.93 1.66
CA GLY A 274 1.82 17.08 0.51
C GLY A 274 3.30 17.16 0.14
N ILE A 275 3.84 18.38 0.11
CA ILE A 275 5.27 18.64 -0.14
C ILE A 275 6.14 17.98 0.93
N ALA A 276 5.76 18.07 2.21
CA ALA A 276 6.50 17.42 3.28
C ALA A 276 6.51 15.89 3.13
N LEU A 277 5.40 15.28 2.72
CA LEU A 277 5.30 13.84 2.46
C LEU A 277 6.15 13.41 1.26
N LEU A 278 6.13 14.18 0.15
CA LEU A 278 6.98 13.90 -1.01
C LEU A 278 8.47 13.95 -0.68
N ARG A 279 8.90 14.96 0.08
CA ARG A 279 10.29 15.07 0.53
C ARG A 279 10.69 13.87 1.40
N ARG A 280 9.81 13.40 2.28
CA ARG A 280 10.03 12.18 3.08
C ARG A 280 10.10 10.92 2.22
N ALA A 281 9.37 10.88 1.11
CA ALA A 281 9.41 9.80 0.13
C ALA A 281 10.63 9.89 -0.82
N GLY A 282 11.57 10.81 -0.60
CA GLY A 282 12.78 10.96 -1.41
C GLY A 282 12.58 11.62 -2.77
N VAL A 283 11.39 12.16 -3.05
CA VAL A 283 11.12 12.87 -4.31
C VAL A 283 11.77 14.25 -4.27
N LYS A 284 12.60 14.57 -5.27
CA LYS A 284 13.23 15.89 -5.39
C LYS A 284 12.17 16.92 -5.78
N ILE A 285 12.21 18.11 -5.19
CA ILE A 285 11.23 19.16 -5.47
C ILE A 285 11.95 20.47 -5.74
N LEU A 286 11.53 21.20 -6.78
CA LEU A 286 12.05 22.52 -7.13
C LEU A 286 10.92 23.49 -7.45
N VAL A 287 11.00 24.72 -6.92
CA VAL A 287 10.13 25.82 -7.34
C VAL A 287 10.88 26.70 -8.35
N MET A 288 10.27 26.95 -9.50
CA MET A 288 10.79 27.87 -10.52
C MET A 288 9.83 29.03 -10.67
N SER A 289 10.33 30.27 -10.75
CA SER A 289 9.53 31.44 -11.07
C SER A 289 10.29 32.37 -12.00
N THR A 290 9.58 33.02 -12.91
CA THR A 290 10.15 34.03 -13.81
C THR A 290 10.43 35.36 -13.11
N GLU A 291 9.69 35.68 -12.04
CA GLU A 291 9.82 36.94 -11.33
C GLU A 291 10.73 36.83 -10.10
N HIS A 292 11.26 37.97 -9.64
CA HIS A 292 11.88 38.07 -8.33
C HIS A 292 10.86 38.61 -7.33
N ASN A 293 10.26 37.73 -6.54
CA ASN A 293 9.25 38.08 -5.55
C ASN A 293 9.63 37.51 -4.16
N PRO A 294 9.79 38.36 -3.12
CA PRO A 294 10.12 37.92 -1.77
C PRO A 294 9.15 36.88 -1.19
N VAL A 295 7.89 36.87 -1.62
CA VAL A 295 6.89 35.90 -1.12
C VAL A 295 7.24 34.47 -1.57
N VAL A 296 7.73 34.30 -2.79
CA VAL A 296 8.15 33.00 -3.33
C VAL A 296 9.28 32.43 -2.48
N ALA A 297 10.31 33.24 -2.20
CA ALA A 297 11.44 32.85 -1.36
C ALA A 297 11.01 32.52 0.07
N ALA A 298 10.16 33.35 0.68
CA ALA A 298 9.67 33.12 2.04
C ALA A 298 8.84 31.83 2.13
N ARG A 299 8.01 31.55 1.12
CA ARG A 299 7.20 30.33 1.05
C ARG A 299 8.07 29.10 0.83
N ALA A 300 9.00 29.13 -0.11
CA ALA A 300 9.94 28.04 -0.36
C ALA A 300 10.79 27.73 0.88
N GLY A 301 11.30 28.77 1.55
CA GLY A 301 12.04 28.64 2.81
C GLY A 301 11.22 27.98 3.92
N LYS A 302 9.95 28.37 4.09
CA LYS A 302 9.03 27.73 5.04
C LYS A 302 8.80 26.24 4.75
N LEU A 303 8.78 25.86 3.48
CA LEU A 303 8.57 24.48 3.03
C LEU A 303 9.88 23.66 2.95
N GLY A 304 11.03 24.32 3.13
CA GLY A 304 12.36 23.74 2.96
C GLY A 304 12.61 23.28 1.52
N LEU A 305 12.15 24.08 0.54
CA LEU A 305 12.32 23.80 -0.88
C LEU A 305 13.41 24.68 -1.50
N PRO A 306 14.20 24.14 -2.44
CA PRO A 306 15.01 24.98 -3.31
C PRO A 306 14.09 25.79 -4.24
N VAL A 307 14.50 27.02 -4.53
CA VAL A 307 13.78 27.95 -5.38
C VAL A 307 14.74 28.68 -6.32
N LEU A 308 14.37 28.77 -7.59
CA LEU A 308 15.07 29.54 -8.61
C LEU A 308 14.12 30.62 -9.15
N GLN A 309 14.56 31.87 -9.12
CA GLN A 309 13.77 33.06 -9.47
C GLN A 309 14.49 33.92 -10.52
N GLY A 310 13.76 34.80 -11.20
CA GLY A 310 14.32 35.68 -12.23
C GLY A 310 14.71 34.94 -13.51
N LEU A 311 14.03 33.83 -13.80
CA LEU A 311 14.38 32.95 -14.90
C LEU A 311 13.83 33.47 -16.23
N ALA A 312 14.70 33.92 -17.12
CA ALA A 312 14.32 34.30 -18.49
C ALA A 312 14.02 33.09 -19.38
N ASP A 313 14.68 31.95 -19.12
CA ASP A 313 14.50 30.70 -19.87
C ASP A 313 14.43 29.51 -18.89
N LYS A 314 13.20 29.13 -18.52
CA LYS A 314 12.96 27.99 -17.63
C LYS A 314 13.42 26.67 -18.25
N ARG A 315 13.40 26.52 -19.58
CA ARG A 315 13.81 25.27 -20.25
C ARG A 315 15.28 24.98 -19.99
N THR A 316 16.15 25.95 -20.24
CA THR A 316 17.59 25.79 -20.07
C THR A 316 17.94 25.51 -18.61
N VAL A 317 17.35 26.27 -17.69
CA VAL A 317 17.57 26.10 -16.23
C VAL A 317 17.10 24.74 -15.74
N LEU A 318 15.96 24.25 -16.23
CA LEU A 318 15.48 22.91 -15.90
C LEU A 318 16.46 21.84 -16.38
N ARG A 319 16.96 21.93 -17.62
CA ARG A 319 17.96 20.98 -18.15
C ARG A 319 19.23 20.94 -17.30
N ASP A 320 19.76 22.10 -16.93
CA ASP A 320 20.96 22.20 -16.10
C ASP A 320 20.73 21.57 -14.72
N TRP A 321 19.57 21.86 -14.10
CA TRP A 321 19.22 21.28 -12.80
C TRP A 321 19.06 19.75 -12.88
N LEU A 322 18.37 19.24 -13.91
CA LEU A 322 18.23 17.79 -14.13
C LEU A 322 19.59 17.11 -14.31
N ALA A 323 20.51 17.73 -15.06
CA ALA A 323 21.86 17.21 -15.26
C ALA A 323 22.67 17.19 -13.96
N ILE A 324 22.60 18.26 -13.15
CA ILE A 324 23.28 18.33 -11.85
C ILE A 324 22.75 17.27 -10.88
N GLU A 325 21.43 17.08 -10.87
CA GLU A 325 20.76 16.16 -9.94
C GLU A 325 20.76 14.69 -10.41
N GLY A 326 21.25 14.42 -11.62
CA GLY A 326 21.30 13.08 -12.22
C GLY A 326 19.92 12.48 -12.50
N LEU A 327 18.94 13.30 -12.86
CA LEU A 327 17.54 12.89 -13.04
C LEU A 327 17.22 12.57 -14.51
N ASP A 328 16.49 11.47 -14.73
CA ASP A 328 15.91 11.14 -16.04
C ASP A 328 14.69 12.05 -16.31
N PRO A 329 14.72 12.91 -17.36
CA PRO A 329 13.60 13.78 -17.69
C PRO A 329 12.26 13.04 -17.90
N ALA A 330 12.29 11.77 -18.34
CA ALA A 330 11.07 10.96 -18.50
C ALA A 330 10.37 10.66 -17.16
N ARG A 331 11.10 10.69 -16.04
CA ARG A 331 10.61 10.44 -14.68
C ARG A 331 10.46 11.74 -13.88
N VAL A 332 10.17 12.85 -14.55
CA VAL A 332 10.03 14.17 -13.93
C VAL A 332 8.65 14.74 -14.23
N ALA A 333 8.02 15.33 -13.22
CA ALA A 333 6.81 16.12 -13.39
C ALA A 333 7.11 17.63 -13.36
N TYR A 334 6.53 18.37 -14.30
CA TYR A 334 6.53 19.84 -14.29
C TYR A 334 5.08 20.32 -14.25
N VAL A 335 4.73 21.13 -13.25
CA VAL A 335 3.40 21.76 -13.15
C VAL A 335 3.47 23.23 -13.55
N GLY A 336 2.73 23.59 -14.58
CA GLY A 336 2.62 24.96 -15.07
C GLY A 336 1.18 25.44 -15.22
N ASN A 337 1.02 26.75 -15.32
CA ASN A 337 -0.27 27.41 -15.55
C ASN A 337 -0.27 28.28 -16.82
N ASP A 338 0.87 28.82 -17.27
CA ASP A 338 0.91 29.81 -18.35
C ASP A 338 1.95 29.50 -19.44
N VAL A 339 1.92 30.26 -20.54
CA VAL A 339 2.67 29.99 -21.78
C VAL A 339 4.20 29.98 -21.61
N ASN A 340 4.71 30.67 -20.58
CA ASN A 340 6.12 30.64 -20.18
C ASN A 340 6.58 29.25 -19.70
N ASP A 341 5.66 28.37 -19.30
CA ASP A 341 5.96 27.01 -18.86
C ASP A 341 6.08 25.99 -20.00
N LEU A 342 5.51 26.28 -21.18
CA LEU A 342 5.49 25.35 -22.33
C LEU A 342 6.89 24.85 -22.69
N GLY A 343 7.90 25.72 -22.58
CA GLY A 343 9.29 25.39 -22.84
C GLY A 343 9.80 24.26 -21.93
N ALA A 344 9.53 24.37 -20.63
CA ALA A 344 9.95 23.42 -19.59
C ALA A 344 9.07 22.15 -19.57
N MET A 345 7.76 22.29 -19.80
CA MET A 345 6.85 21.16 -19.94
C MET A 345 7.25 20.23 -21.08
N GLY A 346 7.77 20.78 -22.18
CA GLY A 346 8.26 19.98 -23.31
C GLY A 346 9.53 19.17 -23.04
N GLU A 347 10.19 19.35 -21.90
CA GLU A 347 11.42 18.62 -21.55
C GLU A 347 11.18 17.41 -20.65
N VAL A 348 9.98 17.27 -20.07
CA VAL A 348 9.70 16.27 -19.02
C VAL A 348 8.71 15.21 -19.50
N GLY A 349 8.76 14.01 -18.92
CA GLY A 349 7.84 12.92 -19.23
C GLY A 349 6.43 13.09 -18.66
N TRP A 350 6.27 14.00 -17.69
CA TRP A 350 4.99 14.31 -17.06
C TRP A 350 4.72 15.82 -17.05
N PRO A 351 4.35 16.42 -18.19
CA PRO A 351 3.84 17.77 -18.21
C PRO A 351 2.44 17.80 -17.57
N VAL A 352 2.26 18.62 -16.54
CA VAL A 352 1.02 18.71 -15.75
C VAL A 352 0.51 20.15 -15.76
N ALA A 353 -0.80 20.33 -15.88
CA ALA A 353 -1.45 21.64 -15.82
C ALA A 353 -2.51 21.70 -14.71
N VAL A 354 -2.72 22.90 -14.15
CA VAL A 354 -3.90 23.22 -13.34
C VAL A 354 -5.13 23.43 -14.25
N PRO A 355 -6.37 23.21 -13.76
CA PRO A 355 -7.58 23.26 -14.60
C PRO A 355 -7.84 24.65 -15.22
N ASP A 356 -7.39 25.71 -14.54
CA ASP A 356 -7.49 27.11 -14.93
C ASP A 356 -6.29 27.61 -15.77
N ALA A 357 -5.34 26.74 -16.09
CA ALA A 357 -4.18 27.07 -16.93
C ALA A 357 -4.58 27.59 -18.33
N HIS A 358 -3.68 28.34 -18.96
CA HIS A 358 -3.83 28.82 -20.33
C HIS A 358 -4.16 27.65 -21.29
N PRO A 359 -5.05 27.81 -22.28
CA PRO A 359 -5.50 26.71 -23.14
C PRO A 359 -4.37 25.91 -23.81
N GLN A 360 -3.29 26.59 -24.21
CA GLN A 360 -2.12 25.92 -24.82
C GLN A 360 -1.35 25.05 -23.81
N VAL A 361 -1.28 25.47 -22.55
CA VAL A 361 -0.64 24.71 -21.46
C VAL A 361 -1.44 23.46 -21.16
N ARG A 362 -2.77 23.56 -21.07
CA ARG A 362 -3.65 22.39 -20.92
C ARG A 362 -3.54 21.43 -22.10
N ALA A 363 -3.42 21.95 -23.32
CA ALA A 363 -3.27 21.13 -24.51
C ALA A 363 -1.91 20.40 -24.56
N ALA A 364 -0.85 21.01 -24.00
CA ALA A 364 0.47 20.40 -23.89
C ALA A 364 0.61 19.44 -22.69
N ALA A 365 -0.29 19.53 -21.72
CA ALA A 365 -0.24 18.71 -20.52
C ALA A 365 -0.68 17.27 -20.80
N ARG A 366 0.07 16.33 -20.25
CA ARG A 366 -0.30 14.91 -20.18
C ARG A 366 -1.43 14.71 -19.16
N ILE A 367 -1.39 15.47 -18.07
CA ILE A 367 -2.40 15.42 -17.00
C ILE A 367 -2.86 16.84 -16.67
N VAL A 368 -4.18 17.02 -16.57
CA VAL A 368 -4.79 18.22 -15.98
C VAL A 368 -5.31 17.86 -14.59
N LEU A 369 -4.86 18.57 -13.57
CA LEU A 369 -5.31 18.39 -12.19
C LEU A 369 -6.78 18.82 -12.02
N THR A 370 -7.43 18.34 -10.96
CA THR A 370 -8.83 18.71 -10.68
C THR A 370 -8.96 19.95 -9.81
N ARG A 371 -7.95 20.25 -8.99
CA ARG A 371 -7.88 21.45 -8.15
C ARG A 371 -7.11 22.57 -8.84
N ALA A 372 -7.63 23.79 -8.75
CA ALA A 372 -7.00 25.01 -9.23
C ALA A 372 -5.79 25.43 -8.38
N GLY A 373 -4.96 26.31 -8.94
CA GLY A 373 -3.87 26.97 -8.24
C GLY A 373 -4.33 27.61 -6.93
N GLY A 374 -3.52 27.55 -5.87
CA GLY A 374 -3.85 28.11 -4.56
C GLY A 374 -5.00 27.42 -3.81
N ALA A 375 -5.70 26.46 -4.43
CA ALA A 375 -6.82 25.69 -3.87
C ALA A 375 -6.46 24.22 -3.58
N GLY A 376 -5.17 23.90 -3.52
CA GLY A 376 -4.68 22.55 -3.25
C GLY A 376 -4.23 21.76 -4.48
N ALA A 377 -3.94 22.40 -5.61
CA ALA A 377 -3.39 21.75 -6.80
C ALA A 377 -2.10 20.98 -6.49
N VAL A 378 -1.15 21.62 -5.80
CA VAL A 378 0.11 20.99 -5.44
C VAL A 378 -0.12 19.82 -4.48
N ARG A 379 -1.08 19.91 -3.55
CA ARG A 379 -1.46 18.79 -2.70
C ARG A 379 -1.97 17.60 -3.51
N GLU A 380 -2.87 17.82 -4.47
CA GLU A 380 -3.39 16.76 -5.33
C GLU A 380 -2.26 16.08 -6.10
N LEU A 381 -1.36 16.87 -6.71
CA LEU A 381 -0.18 16.33 -7.38
C LEU A 381 0.66 15.46 -6.43
N CYS A 382 0.95 15.94 -5.22
CA CYS A 382 1.70 15.19 -4.21
C CYS A 382 1.03 13.86 -3.89
N ASP A 383 -0.28 13.86 -3.65
CA ASP A 383 -1.04 12.66 -3.31
C ASP A 383 -0.97 11.62 -4.46
N ARG A 384 -1.01 12.07 -5.73
CA ARG A 384 -0.87 11.19 -6.89
C ARG A 384 0.54 10.63 -7.07
N VAL A 385 1.57 11.44 -6.82
CA VAL A 385 2.97 10.96 -6.87
C VAL A 385 3.20 9.93 -5.76
N LEU A 386 2.70 10.19 -4.56
CA LEU A 386 2.76 9.25 -3.44
C LEU A 386 1.99 7.96 -3.70
N ALA A 387 0.87 8.01 -4.43
CA ALA A 387 0.12 6.82 -4.82
C ALA A 387 0.88 5.94 -5.82
N ALA A 388 1.82 6.50 -6.59
CA ALA A 388 2.59 5.80 -7.61
C ALA A 388 3.86 5.19 -7.09
N ARG A 389 4.35 5.76 -5.98
CA ARG A 389 5.38 5.11 -5.22
C ARG A 389 4.77 3.80 -4.73
N PRO A 390 5.49 2.67 -4.88
CA PRO A 390 5.01 1.41 -4.37
C PRO A 390 4.62 1.62 -2.91
N GLN A 391 3.32 1.56 -2.64
CA GLN A 391 2.88 1.35 -1.27
C GLN A 391 3.48 0.01 -0.87
N PRO A 392 4.18 -0.09 0.27
CA PRO A 392 4.65 -1.37 0.74
C PRO A 392 3.41 -2.28 0.93
N GLY A 393 3.16 -3.19 -0.03
CA GLY A 393 2.03 -4.14 0.00
C GLY A 393 0.99 -4.07 -1.13
N ALA A 394 1.17 -3.32 -2.23
CA ALA A 394 0.23 -3.34 -3.37
C ALA A 394 0.84 -3.95 -4.65
N THR A 395 1.08 -5.27 -4.61
CA THR A 395 1.02 -6.12 -5.81
C THR A 395 -0.18 -7.02 -5.64
N LEU A 396 -1.29 -6.66 -6.30
CA LEU A 396 -2.38 -7.58 -6.57
C LEU A 396 -1.97 -8.45 -7.76
N ASP A 397 -1.16 -9.48 -7.49
CA ASP A 397 -1.08 -10.61 -8.40
C ASP A 397 -2.20 -11.59 -8.03
N ALA A 398 -2.87 -12.08 -9.08
CA ALA A 398 -4.05 -12.89 -9.07
C ALA A 398 -4.01 -14.04 -8.04
N VAL A 399 -5.11 -14.20 -7.30
CA VAL A 399 -5.39 -15.40 -6.50
C VAL A 399 -5.66 -16.57 -7.46
N PRO A 400 -4.81 -17.62 -7.53
CA PRO A 400 -5.25 -18.87 -8.11
C PRO A 400 -6.14 -19.57 -7.07
N ALA A 401 -7.25 -20.11 -7.57
CA ALA A 401 -8.20 -20.88 -6.81
C ALA A 401 -7.52 -21.98 -5.96
N ALA A 402 -8.06 -22.14 -4.75
CA ALA A 402 -7.89 -23.23 -3.79
C ALA A 402 -7.09 -24.45 -4.31
N ALA A 403 -5.78 -24.43 -4.09
CA ALA A 403 -5.00 -25.64 -3.92
C ALA A 403 -4.46 -25.64 -2.48
N SER A 404 -4.72 -26.73 -1.77
CA SER A 404 -4.32 -26.96 -0.37
C SER A 404 -2.89 -26.49 -0.10
N VAL A 405 -2.73 -25.41 0.65
CA VAL A 405 -1.44 -25.05 1.25
C VAL A 405 -1.18 -26.03 2.39
N ARG A 406 -0.55 -27.16 2.07
CA ARG A 406 0.53 -27.60 2.95
C ARG A 406 1.63 -26.56 2.79
N ALA A 407 1.99 -25.93 3.89
CA ALA A 407 3.05 -24.95 3.97
C ALA A 407 4.26 -25.42 3.15
N ARG A 408 4.71 -24.61 2.19
CA ARG A 408 6.13 -24.61 1.85
C ARG A 408 6.84 -24.34 3.17
N SER A 409 7.70 -25.25 3.62
CA SER A 409 8.33 -25.17 4.94
C SER A 409 8.87 -23.76 5.17
N ALA A 410 8.32 -23.05 6.16
CA ALA A 410 8.93 -21.83 6.64
C ALA A 410 10.37 -22.18 7.07
N SER A 411 11.32 -21.33 6.73
CA SER A 411 12.69 -21.45 7.24
C SER A 411 12.65 -21.47 8.77
N GLU A 412 13.48 -22.32 9.38
CA GLU A 412 13.67 -22.40 10.83
C GLU A 412 15.11 -21.99 11.14
N VAL A 413 15.34 -21.34 12.28
CA VAL A 413 16.67 -20.95 12.76
C VAL A 413 16.88 -21.52 14.15
N LEU A 414 17.97 -22.26 14.34
CA LEU A 414 18.34 -22.83 15.64
C LEU A 414 19.17 -21.81 16.44
N ILE A 415 18.68 -21.40 17.61
CA ILE A 415 19.38 -20.54 18.57
C ILE A 415 19.72 -21.38 19.80
N GLY A 416 21.00 -21.69 19.99
CA GLY A 416 21.43 -22.68 20.98
C GLY A 416 20.77 -24.03 20.71
N ASP A 417 19.90 -24.45 21.62
CA ASP A 417 19.10 -25.67 21.55
C ASP A 417 17.61 -25.42 21.18
N ILE A 418 17.23 -24.16 20.90
CA ILE A 418 15.85 -23.76 20.63
C ILE A 418 15.66 -23.46 19.15
N THR A 419 14.72 -24.15 18.50
CA THR A 419 14.34 -23.88 17.11
C THR A 419 13.28 -22.78 17.04
N VAL A 420 13.59 -21.69 16.32
CA VAL A 420 12.69 -20.55 16.09
C VAL A 420 12.22 -20.57 14.64
N GLY A 421 10.91 -20.55 14.44
CA GLY A 421 10.31 -20.64 13.11
C GLY A 421 8.79 -20.69 13.19
N ALA A 422 8.13 -20.84 12.04
CA ALA A 422 6.69 -21.05 12.02
C ALA A 422 6.31 -22.35 12.74
N ASP A 423 5.12 -22.40 13.32
CA ASP A 423 4.59 -23.55 14.07
C ASP A 423 5.42 -23.95 15.32
N ARG A 424 6.37 -23.11 15.73
CA ARG A 424 7.09 -23.23 17.01
C ARG A 424 6.53 -22.22 18.01
N PRO A 425 6.67 -22.47 19.33
CA PRO A 425 6.38 -21.47 20.33
C PRO A 425 7.21 -20.21 20.07
N VAL A 426 6.57 -19.04 20.15
CA VAL A 426 7.19 -17.74 19.98
C VAL A 426 8.35 -17.61 20.96
N TYR A 427 9.50 -17.23 20.40
CA TYR A 427 10.72 -17.01 21.15
C TYR A 427 10.68 -15.65 21.85
N MET A 428 10.52 -15.67 23.17
CA MET A 428 10.37 -14.48 24.01
C MET A 428 11.73 -14.02 24.54
N ILE A 429 12.03 -12.74 24.29
CA ILE A 429 13.28 -12.09 24.69
C ILE A 429 12.96 -10.94 25.64
N GLY A 430 13.45 -11.05 26.88
CA GLY A 430 13.48 -9.94 27.83
C GLY A 430 14.68 -9.03 27.54
N GLU A 431 14.47 -7.89 26.91
CA GLU A 431 15.53 -6.90 26.66
C GLU A 431 15.84 -6.13 27.95
N ILE A 432 16.95 -6.49 28.58
CA ILE A 432 17.48 -5.76 29.75
C ILE A 432 18.17 -4.48 29.27
N GLY A 433 18.82 -4.53 28.11
CA GLY A 433 19.48 -3.38 27.52
C GLY A 433 20.47 -2.74 28.49
N ILE A 434 20.19 -1.50 28.90
CA ILE A 434 20.95 -0.75 29.90
C ILE A 434 20.15 -0.45 31.19
N ASN A 435 18.97 -1.03 31.38
CA ASN A 435 18.10 -0.79 32.54
C ASN A 435 18.70 -1.28 33.86
N HIS A 436 19.80 -2.02 33.80
CA HIS A 436 20.60 -2.41 34.96
C HIS A 436 21.43 -1.24 35.55
N ASN A 437 21.59 -0.13 34.82
CA ASN A 437 22.31 1.07 35.27
C ASN A 437 23.75 0.79 35.77
N GLY A 438 24.43 -0.20 35.19
CA GLY A 438 25.77 -0.63 35.63
C GLY A 438 25.80 -1.43 36.96
N ASP A 439 24.65 -1.87 37.47
CA ASP A 439 24.53 -2.63 38.72
C ASP A 439 24.20 -4.11 38.43
N ILE A 440 25.09 -5.01 38.86
CA ILE A 440 24.95 -6.46 38.63
C ILE A 440 23.78 -7.08 39.40
N ASP A 441 23.42 -6.56 40.56
CA ASP A 441 22.30 -7.08 41.35
C ASP A 441 20.97 -6.65 40.73
N ILE A 442 20.89 -5.45 40.14
CA ILE A 442 19.74 -5.06 39.32
C ILE A 442 19.63 -5.96 38.09
N ALA A 443 20.75 -6.26 37.41
CA ALA A 443 20.76 -7.17 36.27
C ALA A 443 20.24 -8.57 36.65
N ARG A 444 20.68 -9.15 37.77
CA ARG A 444 20.16 -10.44 38.28
C ARG A 444 18.66 -10.41 38.53
N ARG A 445 18.15 -9.35 39.16
CA ARG A 445 16.71 -9.20 39.39
C ARG A 445 15.92 -9.09 38.09
N LEU A 446 16.45 -8.43 37.07
CA LEU A 446 15.82 -8.37 35.75
C LEU A 446 15.85 -9.74 35.04
N ILE A 447 16.93 -10.52 35.22
CA ILE A 447 17.00 -11.92 34.76
C ILE A 447 15.89 -12.76 35.43
N ASP A 448 15.68 -12.58 36.74
CA ASP A 448 14.61 -13.27 37.47
C ASP A 448 13.23 -12.93 36.89
N VAL A 449 12.98 -11.64 36.60
CA VAL A 449 11.72 -11.21 35.96
C VAL A 449 11.48 -11.92 34.63
N ALA A 450 12.50 -12.03 33.78
CA ALA A 450 12.38 -12.72 32.50
C ALA A 450 12.16 -14.23 32.69
N ALA A 451 12.90 -14.87 33.59
CA ALA A 451 12.79 -16.29 33.89
C ALA A 451 11.40 -16.65 34.44
N ASP A 452 10.92 -15.90 35.43
CA ASP A 452 9.66 -16.15 36.10
C ASP A 452 8.45 -15.90 35.18
N ALA A 453 8.57 -14.96 34.24
CA ALA A 453 7.56 -14.74 33.20
C ALA A 453 7.55 -15.86 32.13
N GLY A 454 8.59 -16.69 32.04
CA GLY A 454 8.71 -17.76 31.04
C GLY A 454 9.32 -17.30 29.71
N CYS A 455 10.16 -16.26 29.72
CA CYS A 455 11.01 -15.95 28.57
C CYS A 455 12.02 -17.07 28.32
N GLN A 456 12.45 -17.22 27.07
CA GLN A 456 13.51 -18.16 26.71
C GLN A 456 14.90 -17.53 26.78
N ALA A 457 14.98 -16.21 26.62
CA ALA A 457 16.24 -15.49 26.70
C ALA A 457 16.13 -14.10 27.31
N VAL A 458 17.28 -13.63 27.79
CA VAL A 458 17.53 -12.22 28.11
C VAL A 458 18.55 -11.63 27.16
N LYS A 459 18.40 -10.34 26.89
CA LYS A 459 19.30 -9.61 26.00
C LYS A 459 19.90 -8.37 26.68
N PHE A 460 21.20 -8.19 26.47
CA PHE A 460 21.97 -7.02 26.93
C PHE A 460 22.48 -6.19 25.74
N GLN A 461 23.22 -5.12 26.02
CA GLN A 461 23.94 -4.37 25.00
C GLN A 461 25.43 -4.31 25.36
N LYS A 462 26.30 -4.57 24.38
CA LYS A 462 27.74 -4.46 24.52
C LYS A 462 28.29 -3.42 23.56
N ARG A 463 29.07 -2.49 24.09
CA ARG A 463 29.78 -1.49 23.30
C ARG A 463 31.17 -1.21 23.87
N THR A 464 32.00 -0.61 23.03
CA THR A 464 33.22 0.09 23.40
C THR A 464 32.89 1.58 23.44
N PRO A 465 32.69 2.20 24.63
CA PRO A 465 32.26 3.60 24.73
C PRO A 465 33.14 4.58 23.93
N GLU A 466 34.44 4.34 23.88
CA GLU A 466 35.42 5.11 23.12
C GLU A 466 35.23 5.05 21.61
N ILE A 467 34.47 4.07 21.09
CA ILE A 467 34.13 3.95 19.67
C ILE A 467 32.73 4.52 19.45
N CYS A 468 31.76 4.08 20.25
CA CYS A 468 30.34 4.35 20.00
C CYS A 468 29.87 5.74 20.45
N VAL A 469 30.60 6.44 21.32
CA VAL A 469 30.25 7.80 21.74
C VAL A 469 30.87 8.81 20.76
N PRO A 470 30.06 9.59 20.02
CA PRO A 470 30.56 10.62 19.11
C PRO A 470 31.44 11.62 19.86
N LEU A 471 32.57 12.02 19.25
CA LEU A 471 33.56 12.89 19.88
C LEU A 471 32.94 14.18 20.46
N GLU A 472 32.03 14.80 19.71
CA GLU A 472 31.29 16.01 20.08
C GLU A 472 30.31 15.83 21.26
N GLN A 473 29.96 14.60 21.61
CA GLN A 473 29.08 14.30 22.74
C GLN A 473 29.84 13.94 24.02
N ARG A 474 31.12 13.55 23.93
CA ARG A 474 31.87 12.97 25.05
C ARG A 474 31.88 13.86 26.29
N ASP A 475 32.19 15.14 26.09
CA ASP A 475 32.37 16.12 27.17
C ASP A 475 31.07 16.81 27.59
N GLN A 476 29.92 16.44 26.99
CA GLN A 476 28.64 17.01 27.39
C GLN A 476 28.26 16.53 28.78
N ILE A 477 28.02 17.46 29.70
CA ILE A 477 27.61 17.15 31.07
C ILE A 477 26.17 16.60 31.07
N ARG A 478 25.98 15.49 31.79
CA ARG A 478 24.69 14.85 32.04
C ARG A 478 24.40 14.83 33.53
N GLN A 479 23.15 15.09 33.88
CA GLN A 479 22.66 14.82 35.23
C GLN A 479 22.32 13.34 35.35
N THR A 480 23.03 12.64 36.24
CA THR A 480 22.85 11.21 36.50
C THR A 480 22.49 10.98 37.97
N PRO A 481 22.02 9.77 38.35
CA PRO A 481 21.75 9.44 39.75
C PRO A 481 23.01 9.47 40.64
N TRP A 482 24.19 9.44 40.03
CA TRP A 482 25.48 9.46 40.72
C TRP A 482 26.15 10.83 40.73
N GLY A 483 25.42 11.87 40.32
CA GLY A 483 25.93 13.25 40.21
C GLY A 483 26.11 13.70 38.75
N GLU A 484 26.65 14.90 38.58
CA GLU A 484 27.04 15.42 37.27
C GLU A 484 28.31 14.72 36.79
N MET A 485 28.27 14.23 35.55
CA MET A 485 29.42 13.63 34.88
C MET A 485 29.32 13.85 33.38
N THR A 486 30.43 13.72 32.67
CA THR A 486 30.45 13.75 31.21
C THR A 486 29.67 12.57 30.64
N TYR A 487 29.19 12.71 29.41
CA TYR A 487 28.47 11.63 28.73
C TYR A 487 29.34 10.38 28.57
N MET A 488 30.66 10.56 28.36
CA MET A 488 31.60 9.44 28.31
C MET A 488 31.72 8.72 29.66
N GLU A 489 31.92 9.46 30.76
CA GLU A 489 31.99 8.86 32.12
C GLU A 489 30.71 8.10 32.46
N TYR A 490 29.55 8.65 32.10
CA TYR A 490 28.27 7.97 32.24
C TYR A 490 28.26 6.64 31.48
N LYS A 491 28.66 6.65 30.19
CA LYS A 491 28.66 5.43 29.37
C LYS A 491 29.63 4.39 29.90
N LEU A 492 30.83 4.80 30.32
CA LEU A 492 31.81 3.91 30.95
C LEU A 492 31.27 3.28 32.24
N ARG A 493 30.58 4.07 33.07
CA ARG A 493 30.01 3.59 34.34
C ARG A 493 28.90 2.56 34.14
N THR A 494 28.08 2.71 33.10
CA THR A 494 26.98 1.77 32.82
C THR A 494 27.38 0.53 32.05
N GLU A 495 28.56 0.52 31.43
CA GLU A 495 29.00 -0.55 30.56
C GLU A 495 29.60 -1.70 31.36
N PHE A 496 29.09 -2.92 31.14
CA PHE A 496 29.63 -4.11 31.79
C PHE A 496 30.90 -4.64 31.11
N GLY A 497 31.80 -5.18 31.93
CA GLY A 497 33.04 -5.84 31.54
C GLY A 497 32.94 -7.37 31.61
N ALA A 498 34.09 -8.04 31.49
CA ALA A 498 34.17 -9.50 31.45
C ALA A 498 33.67 -10.16 32.75
N ASP A 499 33.98 -9.58 33.91
CA ASP A 499 33.61 -10.14 35.21
C ASP A 499 32.09 -10.11 35.42
N GLU A 500 31.44 -9.01 35.04
CA GLU A 500 29.98 -8.89 35.12
C GLU A 500 29.28 -9.82 34.12
N TYR A 501 29.74 -9.87 32.87
CA TYR A 501 29.17 -10.78 31.88
C TYR A 501 29.40 -12.25 32.22
N THR A 502 30.49 -12.60 32.90
CA THR A 502 30.71 -13.96 33.41
C THR A 502 29.69 -14.31 34.49
N GLN A 503 29.39 -13.37 35.39
CA GLN A 503 28.35 -13.54 36.41
C GLN A 503 26.96 -13.65 35.78
N ILE A 504 26.66 -12.83 34.77
CA ILE A 504 25.40 -12.89 34.00
C ILE A 504 25.26 -14.26 33.33
N ALA A 505 26.30 -14.72 32.63
CA ALA A 505 26.28 -16.00 31.93
C ALA A 505 25.95 -17.16 32.87
N LYS A 506 26.65 -17.21 34.01
CA LYS A 506 26.41 -18.22 35.05
C LYS A 506 25.00 -18.13 35.63
N TYR A 507 24.52 -16.92 35.92
CA TYR A 507 23.20 -16.74 36.52
C TYR A 507 22.07 -17.10 35.54
N CYS A 508 22.20 -16.74 34.26
CA CYS A 508 21.27 -17.16 33.21
C CYS A 508 21.23 -18.69 33.08
N GLU A 509 22.38 -19.36 33.12
CA GLU A 509 22.45 -20.84 33.12
C GLU A 509 21.72 -21.44 34.33
N GLU A 510 21.96 -20.93 35.54
CA GLU A 510 21.27 -21.36 36.77
C GLU A 510 19.74 -21.16 36.70
N ARG A 511 19.28 -20.14 35.97
CA ARG A 511 17.86 -19.82 35.77
C ARG A 511 17.25 -20.47 34.52
N GLY A 512 18.03 -21.23 33.75
CA GLY A 512 17.56 -21.91 32.53
C GLY A 512 17.26 -20.98 31.36
N LEU A 513 17.92 -19.82 31.31
CA LEU A 513 17.77 -18.82 30.24
C LEU A 513 18.97 -18.84 29.30
N GLN A 514 18.71 -18.70 28.00
CA GLN A 514 19.75 -18.28 27.07
C GLN A 514 20.06 -16.79 27.28
N TRP A 515 21.29 -16.38 26.99
CA TRP A 515 21.67 -14.98 27.03
C TRP A 515 22.53 -14.60 25.82
N PHE A 516 22.37 -13.36 25.40
CA PHE A 516 23.16 -12.74 24.34
C PHE A 516 23.11 -11.22 24.47
N ALA A 517 23.80 -10.51 23.58
CA ALA A 517 23.77 -9.05 23.56
C ALA A 517 23.75 -8.50 22.13
N SER A 518 23.43 -7.21 22.04
CA SER A 518 23.65 -6.42 20.84
C SER A 518 25.04 -5.79 20.86
N PRO A 519 25.98 -6.22 20.00
CA PRO A 519 27.24 -5.50 19.81
C PRO A 519 26.99 -4.21 19.01
N TRP A 520 27.59 -3.11 19.44
CA TRP A 520 27.50 -1.80 18.77
C TRP A 520 28.75 -1.44 17.96
N ASP A 521 29.78 -2.29 17.99
CA ASP A 521 31.06 -2.13 17.33
C ASP A 521 31.74 -3.50 17.13
N VAL A 522 32.72 -3.56 16.23
CA VAL A 522 33.44 -4.81 15.89
C VAL A 522 34.17 -5.43 17.10
N PRO A 523 34.89 -4.68 17.97
CA PRO A 523 35.48 -5.26 19.18
C PRO A 523 34.46 -5.92 20.12
N SER A 524 33.24 -5.38 20.18
CA SER A 524 32.15 -5.98 20.95
C SER A 524 31.70 -7.33 20.40
N VAL A 525 31.84 -7.58 19.08
CA VAL A 525 31.60 -8.90 18.49
C VAL A 525 32.62 -9.92 19.02
N GLU A 526 33.91 -9.58 18.98
CA GLU A 526 34.99 -10.43 19.48
C GLU A 526 34.83 -10.73 20.98
N PHE A 527 34.47 -9.70 21.77
CA PHE A 527 34.16 -9.87 23.18
C PHE A 527 33.04 -10.88 23.40
N LEU A 528 31.92 -10.75 22.70
CA LEU A 528 30.78 -11.67 22.86
C LEU A 528 31.08 -13.08 22.37
N GLU A 529 31.92 -13.24 21.35
CA GLU A 529 32.42 -14.55 20.93
C GLU A 529 33.29 -15.21 22.01
N SER A 530 34.14 -14.44 22.69
CA SER A 530 34.92 -14.95 23.83
C SER A 530 34.05 -15.43 25.00
N MET A 531 32.83 -14.91 25.11
CA MET A 531 31.82 -15.31 26.10
C MET A 531 30.90 -16.43 25.61
N ASN A 532 31.11 -16.92 24.38
CA ASN A 532 30.34 -18.00 23.75
C ASN A 532 28.82 -17.78 23.72
N VAL A 533 28.37 -16.57 23.37
CA VAL A 533 26.92 -16.27 23.24
C VAL A 533 26.26 -17.15 22.17
N VAL A 534 24.98 -17.47 22.35
CA VAL A 534 24.25 -18.40 21.45
C VAL A 534 23.83 -17.79 20.11
N THR A 535 23.75 -16.46 20.04
CA THR A 535 23.33 -15.67 18.86
C THR A 535 23.80 -14.24 19.02
N HIS A 536 23.78 -13.46 17.94
CA HIS A 536 23.96 -12.01 17.98
C HIS A 536 22.67 -11.26 17.65
N LYS A 537 22.47 -10.10 18.29
CA LYS A 537 21.40 -9.17 17.93
C LYS A 537 21.95 -7.91 17.26
N VAL A 538 21.60 -7.67 16.01
CA VAL A 538 21.83 -6.38 15.36
C VAL A 538 20.74 -5.40 15.82
N ALA A 539 21.16 -4.32 16.47
CA ALA A 539 20.29 -3.21 16.82
C ALA A 539 19.86 -2.45 15.56
N SER A 540 18.66 -1.87 15.57
CA SER A 540 18.12 -1.06 14.46
C SER A 540 19.09 0.05 13.99
N ALA A 541 19.84 0.65 14.92
CA ALA A 541 20.83 1.69 14.61
C ALA A 541 22.05 1.18 13.83
N CYS A 542 22.29 -0.13 13.83
CA CYS A 542 23.46 -0.77 13.24
C CYS A 542 23.15 -1.45 11.90
N VAL A 543 21.92 -1.37 11.38
CA VAL A 543 21.50 -2.03 10.13
C VAL A 543 22.33 -1.57 8.92
N THR A 544 22.80 -0.33 8.93
CA THR A 544 23.61 0.25 7.86
C THR A 544 25.12 0.11 8.09
N ASP A 545 25.55 -0.43 9.22
CA ASP A 545 26.96 -0.66 9.54
C ASP A 545 27.44 -1.97 8.90
N LEU A 546 27.81 -1.89 7.61
CA LEU A 546 28.23 -3.07 6.84
C LEU A 546 29.52 -3.71 7.34
N GLU A 547 30.36 -2.97 8.09
CA GLU A 547 31.57 -3.55 8.69
C GLU A 547 31.19 -4.46 9.86
N LEU A 548 30.35 -3.96 10.76
CA LEU A 548 29.80 -4.74 11.87
C LEU A 548 29.00 -5.95 11.37
N LEU A 549 28.15 -5.78 10.36
CA LEU A 549 27.37 -6.88 9.79
C LEU A 549 28.25 -7.99 9.19
N ARG A 550 29.37 -7.63 8.54
CA ARG A 550 30.34 -8.63 8.04
C ARG A 550 31.04 -9.35 9.18
N ALA A 551 31.44 -8.65 10.23
CA ALA A 551 32.05 -9.26 11.41
C ALA A 551 31.09 -10.25 12.07
N LEU A 552 29.82 -9.87 12.23
CA LEU A 552 28.76 -10.73 12.74
C LEU A 552 28.52 -11.95 11.85
N ALA A 553 28.45 -11.76 10.54
CA ALA A 553 28.30 -12.87 9.59
C ALA A 553 29.49 -13.84 9.64
N ALA A 554 30.71 -13.34 9.84
CA ALA A 554 31.90 -14.18 9.93
C ALA A 554 31.90 -15.13 11.14
N THR A 555 31.14 -14.83 12.21
CA THR A 555 31.08 -15.65 13.43
C THR A 555 30.52 -17.06 13.23
N GLY A 556 29.75 -17.31 12.16
CA GLY A 556 29.07 -18.60 12.01
C GLY A 556 27.69 -18.66 12.67
N LYS A 557 27.39 -17.79 13.63
CA LYS A 557 26.23 -17.89 14.51
C LYS A 557 24.93 -17.32 13.93
N PRO A 558 23.77 -17.73 14.48
CA PRO A 558 22.49 -17.09 14.17
C PRO A 558 22.52 -15.58 14.43
N ILE A 559 21.74 -14.85 13.65
CA ILE A 559 21.62 -13.40 13.75
C ILE A 559 20.14 -13.04 13.87
N ILE A 560 19.82 -12.28 14.90
CA ILE A 560 18.53 -11.59 15.03
C ILE A 560 18.76 -10.14 14.62
N LEU A 561 18.07 -9.63 13.61
CA LEU A 561 18.29 -8.29 13.06
C LEU A 561 17.02 -7.45 13.12
N SER A 562 17.03 -6.39 13.95
CA SER A 562 15.93 -5.41 13.96
C SER A 562 16.02 -4.44 12.81
N THR A 563 14.89 -4.07 12.22
CA THR A 563 14.81 -3.23 11.01
C THR A 563 14.23 -1.84 11.25
N GLY A 564 14.25 -1.34 12.50
CA GLY A 564 13.74 0.00 12.80
C GLY A 564 14.61 1.10 12.20
N MET A 565 14.02 2.23 11.84
CA MET A 565 14.70 3.34 11.14
C MET A 565 15.24 2.98 9.76
N SER A 566 14.96 1.78 9.24
CA SER A 566 15.53 1.29 7.98
C SER A 566 14.50 1.31 6.86
N THR A 567 14.95 1.74 5.69
CA THR A 567 14.25 1.56 4.42
C THR A 567 14.45 0.14 3.89
N LEU A 568 13.58 -0.32 2.98
CA LEU A 568 13.74 -1.64 2.36
C LEU A 568 15.11 -1.83 1.68
N PRO A 569 15.67 -0.86 0.92
CA PRO A 569 17.02 -1.02 0.35
C PRO A 569 18.13 -1.18 1.39
N GLU A 570 18.03 -0.52 2.55
CA GLU A 570 19.01 -0.71 3.63
C GLU A 570 18.89 -2.11 4.24
N ILE A 571 17.66 -2.61 4.41
CA ILE A 571 17.40 -3.98 4.88
C ILE A 571 17.89 -4.99 3.83
N ASP A 572 17.64 -4.76 2.54
CA ASP A 572 18.13 -5.62 1.45
C ASP A 572 19.65 -5.76 1.52
N ARG A 573 20.36 -4.65 1.71
CA ARG A 573 21.81 -4.65 1.80
C ARG A 573 22.30 -5.37 3.06
N ALA A 574 21.62 -5.19 4.18
CA ALA A 574 21.94 -5.89 5.41
C ALA A 574 21.75 -7.40 5.25
N VAL A 575 20.62 -7.84 4.68
CA VAL A 575 20.29 -9.25 4.40
C VAL A 575 21.30 -9.87 3.43
N GLU A 576 21.71 -9.14 2.39
CA GLU A 576 22.74 -9.58 1.44
C GLU A 576 24.08 -9.87 2.15
N VAL A 577 24.46 -9.03 3.11
CA VAL A 577 25.71 -9.18 3.87
C VAL A 577 25.63 -10.34 4.87
N VAL A 578 24.54 -10.45 5.64
CA VAL A 578 24.45 -11.45 6.72
C VAL A 578 24.00 -12.83 6.24
N GLY A 579 23.34 -12.90 5.09
CA GLY A 579 22.74 -14.10 4.52
C GLY A 579 21.42 -14.49 5.18
N THR A 580 20.66 -15.39 4.56
CA THR A 580 19.30 -15.77 4.99
C THR A 580 19.22 -17.08 5.79
N SER A 581 20.25 -17.93 5.73
CA SER A 581 20.19 -19.31 6.25
C SER A 581 20.08 -19.42 7.78
N ARG A 582 20.44 -18.37 8.51
CA ARG A 582 20.50 -18.31 9.99
C ARG A 582 20.00 -16.98 10.53
N LEU A 583 19.18 -16.30 9.74
CA LEU A 583 18.71 -14.94 10.01
C LEU A 583 17.28 -14.97 10.52
N ILE A 584 17.01 -14.22 11.58
CA ILE A 584 15.67 -13.83 12.00
C ILE A 584 15.57 -12.32 11.86
N LEU A 585 14.63 -11.83 11.06
CA LEU A 585 14.34 -10.39 11.00
C LEU A 585 13.36 -10.00 12.09
N MET A 586 13.50 -8.80 12.64
CA MET A 586 12.58 -8.28 13.65
C MET A 586 11.99 -6.96 13.14
N HIS A 587 10.69 -6.98 12.83
CA HIS A 587 9.98 -5.73 12.57
C HIS A 587 10.02 -4.86 13.83
N SER A 588 10.32 -3.57 13.66
CA SER A 588 10.57 -2.65 14.75
C SER A 588 10.31 -1.22 14.29
N THR A 589 9.78 -0.39 15.18
CA THR A 589 9.76 1.07 15.00
C THR A 589 10.48 1.71 16.19
N SER A 590 11.56 2.46 15.94
CA SER A 590 12.44 3.00 16.98
C SER A 590 11.93 4.29 17.63
N THR A 591 10.64 4.34 17.97
CA THR A 591 10.00 5.41 18.74
C THR A 591 9.77 4.90 20.17
N TYR A 592 10.19 5.65 21.19
CA TYR A 592 10.17 5.21 22.60
C TYR A 592 9.44 6.25 23.48
N PRO A 593 8.21 5.99 23.93
CA PRO A 593 7.35 4.85 23.60
C PRO A 593 6.70 4.98 22.22
N LEU A 594 6.47 3.85 21.56
CA LEU A 594 5.86 3.75 20.24
C LEU A 594 4.34 4.02 20.30
N PRO A 595 3.82 5.04 19.59
CA PRO A 595 2.37 5.20 19.42
C PRO A 595 1.80 4.17 18.43
N PRO A 596 0.52 3.74 18.58
CA PRO A 596 -0.06 2.67 17.77
C PRO A 596 -0.04 2.92 16.25
N GLU A 597 -0.26 4.17 15.82
CA GLU A 597 -0.26 4.58 14.41
C GLU A 597 1.11 4.40 13.71
N GLU A 598 2.19 4.29 14.48
CA GLU A 598 3.55 4.08 13.98
C GLU A 598 3.99 2.60 14.02
N ALA A 599 3.16 1.70 14.57
CA ALA A 599 3.55 0.31 14.77
C ALA A 599 3.65 -0.51 13.48
N ASN A 600 2.83 -0.19 12.48
CA ASN A 600 2.85 -0.79 11.13
C ASN A 600 3.04 -2.32 11.09
N LEU A 601 2.26 -3.08 11.87
CA LEU A 601 2.47 -4.52 12.07
C LEU A 601 2.39 -5.38 10.79
N ARG A 602 1.75 -4.87 9.72
CA ARG A 602 1.69 -5.57 8.42
C ARG A 602 3.08 -5.76 7.80
N THR A 603 4.07 -4.96 8.19
CA THR A 603 5.47 -5.14 7.79
C THR A 603 6.04 -6.49 8.18
N ILE A 604 5.53 -7.15 9.24
CA ILE A 604 5.92 -8.53 9.58
C ILE A 604 5.66 -9.47 8.40
N VAL A 605 4.50 -9.35 7.76
CA VAL A 605 4.13 -10.13 6.57
C VAL A 605 5.00 -9.75 5.38
N THR A 606 5.19 -8.44 5.15
CA THR A 606 6.04 -7.93 4.06
C THR A 606 7.48 -8.45 4.14
N LEU A 607 8.12 -8.39 5.31
CA LEU A 607 9.50 -8.88 5.49
C LEU A 607 9.58 -10.39 5.30
N ARG A 608 8.57 -11.14 5.77
CA ARG A 608 8.52 -12.60 5.63
C ARG A 608 8.42 -13.01 4.17
N GLU A 609 7.51 -12.37 3.42
CA GLU A 609 7.31 -12.64 2.00
C GLU A 609 8.52 -12.23 1.15
N ARG A 610 9.14 -11.08 1.46
CA ARG A 610 10.29 -10.56 0.71
C ARG A 610 11.54 -11.42 0.87
N TYR A 611 11.87 -11.84 2.09
CA TYR A 611 13.16 -12.45 2.40
C TYR A 611 13.08 -13.96 2.62
N GLY A 612 11.89 -14.54 2.82
CA GLY A 612 11.73 -15.97 3.06
C GLY A 612 12.40 -16.46 4.34
N VAL A 613 12.58 -15.57 5.33
CA VAL A 613 13.18 -15.84 6.64
C VAL A 613 12.12 -15.76 7.75
N PRO A 614 12.35 -16.35 8.94
CA PRO A 614 11.49 -16.09 10.09
C PRO A 614 11.50 -14.61 10.44
N VAL A 615 10.33 -14.07 10.76
CA VAL A 615 10.17 -12.67 11.15
C VAL A 615 9.52 -12.59 12.52
N GLY A 616 10.14 -11.86 13.44
CA GLY A 616 9.59 -11.53 14.75
C GLY A 616 9.25 -10.05 14.88
N TYR A 617 9.03 -9.61 16.12
CA TYR A 617 8.65 -8.25 16.47
C TYR A 617 9.48 -7.72 17.64
N SER A 618 10.05 -6.53 17.51
CA SER A 618 10.76 -5.81 18.56
C SER A 618 9.91 -4.61 18.97
N GLY A 619 9.29 -4.69 20.14
CA GLY A 619 8.27 -3.74 20.58
C GLY A 619 8.80 -2.64 21.49
N HIS A 620 8.33 -1.41 21.27
CA HIS A 620 8.63 -0.22 22.08
C HIS A 620 7.37 0.52 22.54
N GLU A 621 6.19 -0.08 22.36
CA GLU A 621 4.90 0.43 22.83
C GLU A 621 4.76 0.36 24.36
N ARG A 622 3.81 1.08 24.97
CA ARG A 622 3.55 0.98 26.42
C ARG A 622 2.72 -0.24 26.82
N GLY A 623 1.78 -0.63 25.96
CA GLY A 623 0.79 -1.68 26.19
C GLY A 623 1.23 -3.05 25.66
N LEU A 624 0.33 -4.02 25.70
CA LEU A 624 0.59 -5.41 25.26
C LEU A 624 -0.06 -5.72 23.91
N GLN A 625 -1.06 -4.93 23.51
CA GLN A 625 -1.96 -5.21 22.40
C GLN A 625 -1.21 -5.34 21.06
N ILE A 626 -0.18 -4.52 20.87
CA ILE A 626 0.60 -4.48 19.63
C ILE A 626 1.48 -5.73 19.52
N SER A 627 2.21 -6.09 20.58
CA SER A 627 2.96 -7.34 20.66
C SER A 627 2.07 -8.58 20.45
N LEU A 628 0.87 -8.62 21.04
CA LEU A 628 -0.09 -9.74 20.85
C LEU A 628 -0.62 -9.81 19.41
N ALA A 629 -0.91 -8.66 18.80
CA ALA A 629 -1.33 -8.59 17.40
C ALA A 629 -0.19 -9.00 16.45
N ALA A 630 1.06 -8.68 16.78
CA ALA A 630 2.24 -9.11 16.01
C ALA A 630 2.34 -10.63 15.94
N VAL A 631 2.12 -11.34 17.05
CA VAL A 631 2.09 -12.81 17.08
C VAL A 631 0.97 -13.36 16.20
N THR A 632 -0.22 -12.75 16.27
CA THR A 632 -1.35 -13.13 15.41
C THR A 632 -1.04 -13.01 13.91
N LEU A 633 -0.16 -12.07 13.52
CA LEU A 633 0.30 -11.89 12.13
C LEU A 633 1.44 -12.85 11.74
N GLY A 634 1.89 -13.69 12.66
CA GLY A 634 2.91 -14.71 12.46
C GLY A 634 4.32 -14.28 12.87
N ALA A 635 4.46 -13.36 13.84
CA ALA A 635 5.75 -13.07 14.45
C ALA A 635 6.24 -14.31 15.23
N VAL A 636 7.44 -14.82 14.90
CA VAL A 636 8.02 -16.04 15.50
C VAL A 636 8.85 -15.75 16.76
N ALA A 637 9.19 -14.49 16.99
CA ALA A 637 9.94 -14.02 18.15
C ALA A 637 9.38 -12.68 18.59
N VAL A 638 9.40 -12.40 19.89
CA VAL A 638 8.97 -11.11 20.47
C VAL A 638 10.03 -10.63 21.44
N GLU A 639 10.52 -9.42 21.20
CA GLU A 639 11.48 -8.72 22.07
C GLU A 639 10.82 -7.49 22.70
N ARG A 640 10.95 -7.37 24.02
CA ARG A 640 10.41 -6.26 24.81
C ARG A 640 11.38 -5.84 25.88
N HIS A 641 11.59 -4.52 26.03
CA HIS A 641 12.37 -4.00 27.14
C HIS A 641 11.71 -4.34 28.48
N ILE A 642 12.50 -4.69 29.49
CA ILE A 642 12.01 -5.05 30.83
C ILE A 642 12.63 -4.15 31.90
N THR A 643 11.84 -3.85 32.93
CA THR A 643 12.27 -3.02 34.07
C THR A 643 11.72 -3.58 35.37
N LEU A 644 12.36 -3.26 36.49
CA LEU A 644 11.81 -3.50 37.82
C LEU A 644 10.73 -2.48 38.18
N ASP A 645 10.93 -1.24 37.72
CA ASP A 645 10.05 -0.09 37.98
C ASP A 645 10.24 0.94 36.85
N ARG A 646 9.15 1.45 36.26
CA ARG A 646 9.19 2.45 35.17
C ARG A 646 9.67 3.84 35.62
N THR A 647 9.72 4.11 36.92
CA THR A 647 10.19 5.37 37.51
C THR A 647 11.69 5.39 37.77
N MET A 648 12.38 4.26 37.60
CA MET A 648 13.83 4.20 37.67
C MET A 648 14.47 5.12 36.63
N TRP A 649 15.65 5.64 36.95
CA TRP A 649 16.37 6.55 36.07
C TRP A 649 16.95 5.82 34.86
N GLY A 650 16.73 6.38 33.66
CA GLY A 650 17.20 5.83 32.38
C GLY A 650 16.18 6.06 31.27
N SER A 651 16.62 6.09 30.01
CA SER A 651 15.76 6.42 28.86
C SER A 651 14.72 5.34 28.53
N ASP A 652 15.05 4.09 28.81
CA ASP A 652 14.29 2.95 28.26
C ASP A 652 13.22 2.47 29.25
N HIS A 653 13.31 2.85 30.54
CA HIS A 653 12.36 2.44 31.58
C HIS A 653 10.91 2.80 31.22
N ALA A 654 10.66 3.98 30.63
CA ALA A 654 9.31 4.42 30.30
C ALA A 654 8.60 3.56 29.22
N ALA A 655 9.37 2.90 28.35
CA ALA A 655 8.87 1.98 27.32
C ALA A 655 8.92 0.50 27.76
N SER A 656 9.59 0.20 28.88
CA SER A 656 9.81 -1.16 29.38
C SER A 656 8.57 -1.76 30.04
N LEU A 657 8.47 -3.08 30.07
CA LEU A 657 7.47 -3.83 30.83
C LEU A 657 7.98 -4.11 32.25
N GLU A 658 7.13 -3.84 33.23
CA GLU A 658 7.31 -4.31 34.61
C GLU A 658 6.95 -5.81 34.72
N PRO A 659 7.31 -6.49 35.84
CA PRO A 659 7.21 -7.95 35.93
C PRO A 659 5.83 -8.51 35.56
N VAL A 660 4.76 -7.95 36.14
CA VAL A 660 3.37 -8.36 35.85
C VAL A 660 2.99 -8.13 34.38
N GLY A 661 3.51 -7.07 33.75
CA GLY A 661 3.27 -6.79 32.35
C GLY A 661 3.91 -7.83 31.42
N LEU A 662 5.11 -8.29 31.76
CA LEU A 662 5.81 -9.34 31.02
C LEU A 662 5.16 -10.71 31.22
N GLU A 663 4.79 -11.06 32.46
CA GLU A 663 4.04 -12.28 32.77
C GLU A 663 2.73 -12.37 31.95
N HIS A 664 1.97 -11.27 31.93
CA HIS A 664 0.75 -11.20 31.11
C HIS A 664 1.03 -11.36 29.63
N LEU A 665 2.09 -10.72 29.10
CA LEU A 665 2.45 -10.84 27.71
C LEU A 665 2.78 -12.27 27.32
N VAL A 666 3.66 -12.94 28.07
CA VAL A 666 4.06 -14.33 27.78
C VAL A 666 2.85 -15.26 27.89
N ARG A 667 2.06 -15.14 28.97
CA ARG A 667 0.82 -15.92 29.14
C ARG A 667 -0.11 -15.77 27.95
N ASP A 668 -0.40 -14.54 27.54
CA ASP A 668 -1.38 -14.25 26.50
C ASP A 668 -0.86 -14.68 25.12
N ILE A 669 0.44 -14.61 24.86
CA ILE A 669 1.07 -15.19 23.67
C ILE A 669 0.87 -16.70 23.62
N ARG A 670 1.11 -17.44 24.72
CA ARG A 670 0.87 -18.89 24.77
C ARG A 670 -0.60 -19.27 24.56
N ILE A 671 -1.51 -18.45 25.07
CA ILE A 671 -2.96 -18.61 24.82
C ILE A 671 -3.26 -18.39 23.33
N ILE A 672 -2.72 -17.34 22.70
CA ILE A 672 -2.92 -17.04 21.28
C ILE A 672 -2.38 -18.17 20.40
N GLU A 673 -1.17 -18.67 20.66
CA GLU A 673 -0.59 -19.80 19.93
C GLU A 673 -1.54 -21.01 19.91
N THR A 674 -2.16 -21.31 21.06
CA THR A 674 -3.15 -22.38 21.16
C THR A 674 -4.45 -22.03 20.41
N ALA A 675 -4.89 -20.78 20.51
CA ALA A 675 -6.16 -20.29 19.96
C ALA A 675 -6.15 -20.13 18.43
N LEU A 676 -4.99 -19.91 17.81
CA LEU A 676 -4.84 -19.82 16.36
C LEU A 676 -5.31 -21.11 15.66
N GLY A 677 -5.06 -22.27 16.28
CA GLY A 677 -5.47 -23.56 15.76
C GLY A 677 -4.86 -23.88 14.39
N ASP A 678 -5.53 -24.73 13.61
CA ASP A 678 -5.08 -25.19 12.29
C ASP A 678 -5.86 -24.57 11.11
N GLY A 679 -6.74 -23.60 11.39
CA GLY A 679 -7.57 -22.92 10.39
C GLY A 679 -8.71 -23.76 9.79
N VAL A 680 -8.88 -25.03 10.16
CA VAL A 680 -9.93 -25.90 9.59
C VAL A 680 -11.23 -25.79 10.39
N LYS A 681 -12.31 -25.39 9.72
CA LYS A 681 -13.64 -25.28 10.36
C LYS A 681 -14.18 -26.66 10.75
N ARG A 682 -14.43 -26.85 12.05
CA ARG A 682 -15.06 -28.04 12.64
C ARG A 682 -16.05 -27.68 13.73
N VAL A 683 -16.88 -28.66 14.11
CA VAL A 683 -17.71 -28.60 15.32
C VAL A 683 -16.90 -29.25 16.44
N PHE A 684 -16.65 -28.53 17.52
CA PHE A 684 -15.93 -29.07 18.67
C PHE A 684 -16.87 -29.85 19.60
N PRO A 685 -16.34 -30.79 20.42
CA PRO A 685 -17.17 -31.56 21.36
C PRO A 685 -18.07 -30.70 22.25
N GLY A 686 -17.59 -29.53 22.69
CA GLY A 686 -18.37 -28.57 23.49
C GLY A 686 -19.54 -27.92 22.74
N GLU A 687 -19.54 -27.96 21.41
CA GLU A 687 -20.60 -27.40 20.57
C GLU A 687 -21.69 -28.43 20.25
N GLU A 688 -21.49 -29.74 20.45
CA GLU A 688 -22.47 -30.76 20.06
C GLU A 688 -23.79 -30.64 20.85
N ALA A 689 -23.74 -30.39 22.16
CA ALA A 689 -24.96 -30.18 22.96
C ALA A 689 -25.71 -28.88 22.58
N PRO A 690 -25.05 -27.70 22.47
CA PRO A 690 -25.68 -26.51 21.91
C PRO A 690 -26.24 -26.72 20.50
N LYS A 691 -25.51 -27.42 19.64
CA LYS A 691 -25.92 -27.77 18.28
C LYS A 691 -27.20 -28.62 18.29
N ALA A 692 -27.27 -29.67 19.10
CA ALA A 692 -28.46 -30.51 19.24
C ALA A 692 -29.66 -29.74 19.81
N ARG A 693 -29.43 -28.82 20.77
CA ARG A 693 -30.49 -28.03 21.41
C ARG A 693 -31.03 -26.88 20.55
N LEU A 694 -30.15 -26.20 19.82
CA LEU A 694 -30.45 -24.91 19.19
C LEU A 694 -30.65 -25.01 17.67
N ARG A 695 -30.12 -26.05 17.01
CA ARG A 695 -30.39 -26.25 15.58
C ARG A 695 -31.78 -26.80 15.41
N ARG A 696 -32.54 -26.19 14.50
CA ARG A 696 -33.83 -26.73 14.08
C ARG A 696 -33.59 -28.03 13.35
N VAL A 697 -34.13 -29.12 13.88
CA VAL A 697 -34.25 -30.39 13.17
C VAL A 697 -35.59 -30.36 12.45
N THR A 698 -35.58 -30.50 11.13
CA THR A 698 -36.81 -30.75 10.36
C THR A 698 -37.23 -32.18 10.68
N VAL A 699 -38.41 -32.36 11.30
CA VAL A 699 -39.04 -33.67 11.49
C VAL A 699 -39.80 -34.04 10.23
#